data_AF-A0A4Q4CF43-F1
#
_entry.id   AF-A0A4Q4CF43-F1
#
_cell.length_a   1.000
_cell.length_b   1.000
_cell.length_c   1.000
_cell.angle_alpha   90.00
_cell.angle_beta   90.00
_cell.angle_gamma   90.00
#
_symmetry.space_group_name_H-M   'P 1'
#
loop_
_entity.id
_entity.type
_entity.pdbx_description
1 polymer ?
#
loop_
_entity_poly.entity_id
_entity_poly.type
_entity_poly.pdbx_seq_one_letter_code
_entity_poly.pdbx_strand_id
1 'polypeptide(L)'
;MTLTALLIGNESLTVECGKRWMEQGHSLTAVVTREPKVASWASGAGLRVIAPGAGLVARTEGLSVDWILSVANLSLVPDAVLALARQGGVNFHDGPLPDYAGLNAPVWALLNGESSHAITWHLMTSGIDEGEVLATRSFPIEDDDTAFTLNARCFAAAVDSFPEVISAMEAGGHPRKPQAGRARHIWRRADRPRANGRLDFTATAEVVARTVRALDHAGYRNPLAVAKIEVAGQVWSVAQAVVISGNGAPGTVLDRGPDHLDVACGTGAVRLSALTCLKGLPIDTVRAGGSVASPSDAEAKDLDAAFSPVAEAEARLRALLLKPDPAFSASTSSSADWRQITLPAAGVTWLTLAVLRALGRTGGDIAFATGDSTASGYVLPWVPVRLEGSGSVLAAETRVAQALDAARTATGLAADLALREPTLSSVSPSGLGITEGTDPLPGTAITVSGNALWHDATQVSPAEAARLAARITRLLTEMAAHPDTELGDLSPLSPQETQVYAKALSETARDYDRSLTIPAAFLAQAAKTPDATAVIAGATSLTYADLATRAARIANTLRTMGVGQGTLVGLACRRTTDMVAGALGIQLAGAAYVPMDPAYPADRLELYAQDSGCRVILTESSVAEVLPQGPQQLLLDADPRLAMASVTIPQGPSAEDPAYVIYTSGSTGRPKGVVVTHRNALNFFAGMDDVIGTDPGTWLAVTSLSFDISILELFWTLTNGFTVVLADDAARVQPSGDSSINPRKMDFSVYYWGNDDLPGPSKYELLLEGAKFADQHGFV
;
A
#
# COMPACT_ATOMS: atom_id res chain seq x y z
N MET A 1 7.49 -43.77 -17.22
CA MET A 1 6.24 -43.32 -17.92
C MET A 1 6.06 -41.87 -17.53
N THR A 2 5.86 -40.95 -18.48
CA THR A 2 5.65 -39.53 -18.13
C THR A 2 4.23 -39.35 -17.59
N LEU A 3 4.10 -38.98 -16.33
CA LEU A 3 2.83 -38.67 -15.69
C LEU A 3 2.52 -37.17 -15.78
N THR A 4 1.23 -36.84 -15.74
CA THR A 4 0.72 -35.47 -15.74
C THR A 4 0.07 -35.13 -14.40
N ALA A 5 0.27 -33.92 -13.90
CA ALA A 5 -0.36 -33.48 -12.65
C ALA A 5 -0.92 -32.05 -12.69
N LEU A 6 -2.00 -31.83 -11.93
CA LEU A 6 -2.47 -30.50 -11.53
C LEU A 6 -1.92 -30.19 -10.14
N LEU A 7 -1.09 -29.15 -10.02
CA LEU A 7 -0.49 -28.74 -8.75
C LEU A 7 -1.36 -27.66 -8.09
N ILE A 8 -1.68 -27.83 -6.80
CA ILE A 8 -2.50 -26.90 -6.03
C ILE A 8 -1.74 -26.53 -4.75
N GLY A 9 -1.51 -25.24 -4.52
CA GLY A 9 -0.84 -24.77 -3.30
C GLY A 9 -0.42 -23.31 -3.34
N ASN A 10 -0.04 -22.77 -2.19
CA ASN A 10 0.22 -21.34 -2.03
C ASN A 10 1.55 -21.03 -1.32
N GLU A 11 2.36 -22.04 -1.04
CA GLU A 11 3.57 -21.88 -0.23
C GLU A 11 4.81 -22.30 -1.03
N SER A 12 6.01 -22.00 -0.51
CA SER A 12 7.28 -22.39 -1.13
C SER A 12 7.41 -23.90 -1.33
N LEU A 13 6.80 -24.72 -0.47
CA LEU A 13 6.82 -26.18 -0.60
C LEU A 13 6.12 -26.63 -1.89
N THR A 14 5.06 -25.93 -2.29
CA THR A 14 4.36 -26.17 -3.55
C THR A 14 5.33 -26.04 -4.74
N VAL A 15 6.17 -25.00 -4.73
CA VAL A 15 7.17 -24.76 -5.78
C VAL A 15 8.24 -25.86 -5.78
N GLU A 16 8.75 -26.24 -4.60
CA GLU A 16 9.79 -27.27 -4.48
C GLU A 16 9.31 -28.63 -4.96
N CYS A 17 8.11 -29.06 -4.54
CA CYS A 17 7.49 -30.29 -5.04
C CYS A 17 7.23 -30.22 -6.55
N GLY A 18 6.77 -29.08 -7.07
CA GLY A 18 6.56 -28.88 -8.49
C GLY A 18 7.84 -29.00 -9.32
N LYS A 19 8.95 -28.44 -8.84
CA LYS A 19 10.28 -28.57 -9.48
C LYS A 19 10.74 -30.02 -9.48
N ARG A 20 10.72 -30.69 -8.32
CA ARG A 20 11.13 -32.10 -8.20
C ARG A 20 10.31 -33.04 -9.09
N TRP A 21 9.00 -32.78 -9.21
CA TRP A 21 8.13 -33.53 -10.13
C TRP A 21 8.61 -33.40 -11.58
N MET A 22 8.94 -32.19 -12.02
CA MET A 22 9.45 -31.96 -13.38
C MET A 22 10.87 -32.51 -13.59
N GLU A 23 11.73 -32.45 -12.58
CA GLU A 23 13.08 -33.01 -12.61
C GLU A 23 13.08 -34.54 -12.78
N GLN A 24 12.07 -35.24 -12.26
CA GLN A 24 11.87 -36.68 -12.48
C GLN A 24 11.26 -37.01 -13.86
N GLY A 25 11.14 -36.03 -14.75
CA GLY A 25 10.67 -36.24 -16.13
C GLY A 25 9.15 -36.35 -16.26
N HIS A 26 8.39 -35.90 -15.26
CA HIS A 26 6.95 -35.74 -15.33
C HIS A 26 6.55 -34.31 -15.72
N SER A 27 5.28 -34.08 -16.06
CA SER A 27 4.79 -32.77 -16.49
C SER A 27 3.69 -32.22 -15.59
N LEU A 28 3.68 -30.89 -15.40
CA LEU A 28 2.57 -30.16 -14.78
C LEU A 28 1.69 -29.55 -15.88
N THR A 29 0.38 -29.73 -15.77
CA THR A 29 -0.57 -29.17 -16.75
C THR A 29 -0.96 -27.75 -16.40
N ALA A 30 -1.12 -27.47 -15.11
CA ALA A 30 -1.43 -26.14 -14.58
C ALA A 30 -1.07 -26.07 -13.09
N VAL A 31 -1.02 -24.84 -12.57
CA VAL A 31 -0.82 -24.55 -11.15
C VAL A 31 -2.00 -23.72 -10.64
N VAL A 32 -2.67 -24.19 -9.61
CA VAL A 32 -3.73 -23.46 -8.91
C VAL A 32 -3.13 -22.76 -7.69
N THR A 33 -3.09 -21.42 -7.71
CA THR A 33 -2.49 -20.65 -6.61
C THR A 33 -3.06 -19.24 -6.54
N ARG A 34 -3.15 -18.69 -5.32
CA ARG A 34 -3.39 -17.25 -5.09
C ARG A 34 -2.13 -16.48 -4.73
N GLU A 35 -1.00 -17.17 -4.55
CA GLU A 35 0.24 -16.57 -4.07
C GLU A 35 1.06 -16.03 -5.26
N PRO A 36 1.34 -14.71 -5.30
CA PRO A 36 2.11 -14.10 -6.40
C PRO A 36 3.46 -14.78 -6.66
N LYS A 37 4.18 -15.20 -5.63
CA LYS A 37 5.49 -15.88 -5.80
C LYS A 37 5.35 -17.23 -6.50
N VAL A 38 4.34 -18.03 -6.15
CA VAL A 38 4.07 -19.32 -6.79
C VAL A 38 3.59 -19.11 -8.23
N ALA A 39 2.73 -18.11 -8.46
CA ALA A 39 2.24 -17.75 -9.79
C ALA A 39 3.37 -17.30 -10.73
N SER A 40 4.33 -16.52 -10.21
CA SER A 40 5.51 -16.05 -10.94
C SER A 40 6.40 -17.23 -11.36
N TRP A 41 6.71 -18.15 -10.45
CA TRP A 41 7.45 -19.37 -10.76
C TRP A 41 6.75 -20.21 -11.84
N ALA A 42 5.44 -20.45 -11.69
CA ALA A 42 4.67 -21.25 -12.63
C ALA A 42 4.65 -20.63 -14.03
N SER A 43 4.43 -19.31 -14.11
CA SER A 43 4.46 -18.58 -15.40
C SER A 43 5.85 -18.61 -16.04
N GLY A 44 6.92 -18.45 -15.24
CA GLY A 44 8.30 -18.57 -15.69
C GLY A 44 8.65 -19.97 -16.21
N ALA A 45 7.99 -21.01 -15.69
CA ALA A 45 8.07 -22.38 -16.18
C ALA A 45 7.14 -22.68 -17.38
N GLY A 46 6.42 -21.67 -17.91
CA GLY A 46 5.47 -21.84 -19.02
C GLY A 46 4.16 -22.54 -18.64
N LEU A 47 3.84 -22.63 -17.34
CA LEU A 47 2.65 -23.31 -16.84
C LEU A 47 1.46 -22.35 -16.77
N ARG A 48 0.27 -22.86 -17.08
CA ARG A 48 -0.99 -22.12 -16.88
C ARG A 48 -1.24 -21.90 -15.39
N VAL A 49 -1.39 -20.63 -14.99
CA VAL A 49 -1.78 -20.25 -13.62
C VAL A 49 -3.30 -20.11 -13.53
N ILE A 50 -3.90 -20.73 -12.51
CA ILE A 50 -5.34 -20.73 -12.26
C ILE A 50 -5.61 -20.17 -10.87
N ALA A 51 -6.51 -19.19 -10.77
CA ALA A 51 -6.92 -18.64 -9.48
C ALA A 51 -7.80 -19.63 -8.69
N PRO A 52 -7.56 -19.85 -7.39
CA PRO A 52 -8.40 -20.70 -6.54
C PRO A 52 -9.75 -20.03 -6.19
N GLY A 53 -10.57 -20.70 -5.38
CA GLY A 53 -11.81 -20.14 -4.84
C GLY A 53 -13.04 -20.30 -5.74
N ALA A 54 -14.02 -19.41 -5.60
CA ALA A 54 -15.29 -19.49 -6.33
C ALA A 54 -15.06 -19.55 -7.85
N GLY A 55 -15.75 -20.46 -8.53
CA GLY A 55 -15.60 -20.72 -9.96
C GLY A 55 -14.36 -21.54 -10.35
N LEU A 56 -13.62 -22.12 -9.40
CA LEU A 56 -12.46 -22.98 -9.69
C LEU A 56 -12.83 -24.11 -10.67
N VAL A 57 -13.97 -24.78 -10.44
CA VAL A 57 -14.47 -25.88 -11.29
C VAL A 57 -14.54 -25.47 -12.76
N ALA A 58 -15.13 -24.31 -13.05
CA ALA A 58 -15.25 -23.78 -14.41
C ALA A 58 -13.87 -23.42 -15.00
N ARG A 59 -12.95 -22.87 -14.19
CA ARG A 59 -11.60 -22.53 -14.67
C ARG A 59 -10.75 -23.76 -14.98
N THR A 60 -11.02 -24.89 -14.32
CA THR A 60 -10.35 -26.18 -14.53
C THR A 60 -11.06 -27.08 -15.55
N GLU A 61 -12.16 -26.63 -16.15
CA GLU A 61 -12.91 -27.40 -17.13
C GLU A 61 -12.03 -27.79 -18.33
N GLY A 62 -12.21 -29.03 -18.81
CA GLY A 62 -11.45 -29.59 -19.93
C GLY A 62 -10.04 -30.10 -19.59
N LEU A 63 -9.56 -29.92 -18.36
CA LEU A 63 -8.30 -30.53 -17.92
C LEU A 63 -8.48 -32.03 -17.68
N SER A 64 -7.48 -32.82 -18.03
CA SER A 64 -7.37 -34.23 -17.65
C SER A 64 -5.93 -34.51 -17.27
N VAL A 65 -5.71 -35.02 -16.07
CA VAL A 65 -4.38 -35.30 -15.51
C VAL A 65 -4.35 -36.70 -14.92
N ASP A 66 -3.16 -37.27 -14.73
CA ASP A 66 -3.03 -38.54 -14.02
C ASP A 66 -3.26 -38.33 -12.52
N TRP A 67 -2.71 -37.24 -11.98
CA TRP A 67 -2.74 -36.94 -10.54
C TRP A 67 -3.13 -35.49 -10.23
N ILE A 68 -3.78 -35.30 -9.08
CA ILE A 68 -3.83 -33.99 -8.41
C ILE A 68 -2.84 -34.01 -7.27
N LEU A 69 -2.01 -32.97 -7.20
CA LEU A 69 -1.01 -32.81 -6.16
C LEU A 69 -1.34 -31.56 -5.33
N SER A 70 -1.89 -31.75 -4.14
CA SER A 70 -2.25 -30.72 -3.18
C SER A 70 -1.12 -30.56 -2.16
N VAL A 71 -0.40 -29.44 -2.20
CA VAL A 71 0.79 -29.22 -1.36
C VAL A 71 0.66 -27.90 -0.62
N ALA A 72 0.57 -27.97 0.72
CA ALA A 72 0.35 -26.80 1.59
C ALA A 72 -0.88 -25.98 1.16
N ASN A 73 -1.96 -26.67 0.77
CA ASN A 73 -3.20 -26.05 0.34
C ASN A 73 -4.21 -26.01 1.49
N LEU A 74 -4.46 -24.82 2.03
CA LEU A 74 -5.34 -24.60 3.18
C LEU A 74 -6.82 -24.45 2.77
N SER A 75 -7.27 -25.09 1.70
CA SER A 75 -8.62 -24.95 1.15
C SER A 75 -9.11 -26.27 0.59
N LEU A 76 -10.38 -26.59 0.82
CA LEU A 76 -10.98 -27.81 0.29
C LEU A 76 -10.96 -27.79 -1.25
N VAL A 77 -10.52 -28.91 -1.83
CA VAL A 77 -10.57 -29.13 -3.28
C VAL A 77 -11.95 -29.69 -3.64
N PRO A 78 -12.73 -29.04 -4.52
CA PRO A 78 -14.04 -29.54 -4.89
C PRO A 78 -13.97 -30.94 -5.52
N ASP A 79 -14.95 -31.80 -5.27
CA ASP A 79 -15.01 -33.16 -5.85
C ASP A 79 -14.90 -33.16 -7.37
N ALA A 80 -15.51 -32.18 -8.04
CA ALA A 80 -15.43 -32.02 -9.49
C ALA A 80 -14.01 -31.72 -9.98
N VAL A 81 -13.19 -31.03 -9.17
CA VAL A 81 -11.76 -30.82 -9.47
C VAL A 81 -10.99 -32.11 -9.19
N LEU A 82 -11.25 -32.78 -8.06
CA LEU A 82 -10.59 -34.05 -7.73
C LEU A 82 -10.82 -35.13 -8.79
N ALA A 83 -12.01 -35.16 -9.40
CA ALA A 83 -12.38 -36.07 -10.47
C ALA A 83 -11.65 -35.85 -11.82
N LEU A 84 -10.88 -34.76 -11.96
CA LEU A 84 -10.03 -34.53 -13.15
C LEU A 84 -8.83 -35.48 -13.20
N ALA A 85 -8.45 -36.05 -12.04
CA ALA A 85 -7.34 -36.98 -11.93
C ALA A 85 -7.78 -38.43 -12.22
N ARG A 86 -7.08 -39.11 -13.13
CA ARG A 86 -7.38 -40.51 -13.50
C ARG A 86 -6.95 -41.51 -12.43
N GLN A 87 -5.89 -41.22 -11.69
CA GLN A 87 -5.32 -42.12 -10.70
C GLN A 87 -5.63 -41.69 -9.25
N GLY A 88 -5.83 -40.38 -9.01
CA GLY A 88 -6.31 -39.84 -7.75
C GLY A 88 -5.68 -38.51 -7.36
N GLY A 89 -5.94 -38.08 -6.12
CA GLY A 89 -5.27 -36.92 -5.52
C GLY A 89 -4.29 -37.36 -4.43
N VAL A 90 -3.20 -36.63 -4.29
CA VAL A 90 -2.22 -36.76 -3.20
C VAL A 90 -2.15 -35.44 -2.46
N ASN A 91 -2.24 -35.49 -1.14
CA ASN A 91 -2.13 -34.32 -0.27
C ASN A 91 -0.91 -34.42 0.65
N PHE A 92 -0.23 -33.30 0.82
CA PHE A 92 0.71 -33.08 1.91
C PHE A 92 -0.03 -32.59 3.14
N HIS A 93 0.19 -33.26 4.27
CA HIS A 93 -0.28 -32.86 5.58
C HIS A 93 0.88 -32.72 6.57
N ASP A 94 0.89 -31.64 7.35
CA ASP A 94 1.99 -31.24 8.24
C ASP A 94 1.89 -31.87 9.65
N GLY A 95 1.09 -32.93 9.79
CA GLY A 95 0.88 -33.65 11.05
C GLY A 95 0.78 -35.18 10.89
N PRO A 96 0.89 -35.93 12.00
CA PRO A 96 0.61 -37.36 12.02
C PRO A 96 -0.91 -37.61 11.91
N LEU A 97 -1.30 -38.43 10.95
CA LEU A 97 -2.70 -38.84 10.77
C LEU A 97 -2.98 -40.20 11.43
N PRO A 98 -4.16 -40.40 12.05
CA PRO A 98 -5.34 -39.51 12.05
C PRO A 98 -5.38 -38.48 13.20
N ASP A 99 -4.38 -38.47 14.07
CA ASP A 99 -4.43 -37.80 15.38
C ASP A 99 -4.44 -36.27 15.28
N TYR A 100 -3.86 -35.69 14.21
CA TYR A 100 -3.75 -34.24 14.01
C TYR A 100 -4.24 -33.81 12.62
N ALA A 101 -5.46 -34.16 12.22
CA ALA A 101 -6.04 -33.70 10.95
C ALA A 101 -6.41 -32.19 10.98
N GLY A 102 -6.51 -31.56 9.81
CA GLY A 102 -6.92 -30.17 9.67
C GLY A 102 -5.77 -29.16 9.67
N LEU A 103 -5.85 -28.13 10.51
CA LEU A 103 -4.96 -26.96 10.43
C LEU A 103 -4.06 -26.79 11.66
N ASN A 104 -2.86 -26.26 11.43
CA ASN A 104 -1.87 -25.89 12.46
C ASN A 104 -1.41 -27.07 13.32
N ALA A 105 -1.26 -28.27 12.74
CA ALA A 105 -0.88 -29.48 13.47
C ALA A 105 0.39 -29.31 14.34
N PRO A 106 1.45 -28.62 13.89
CA PRO A 106 2.64 -28.35 14.72
C PRO A 106 2.33 -27.57 16.00
N VAL A 107 1.43 -26.59 15.95
CA VAL A 107 1.04 -25.80 17.13
C VAL A 107 0.34 -26.70 18.14
N TRP A 108 -0.62 -27.51 17.68
CA TRP A 108 -1.38 -28.40 18.55
C TRP A 108 -0.51 -29.48 19.17
N ALA A 109 0.47 -30.02 18.42
CA ALA A 109 1.42 -30.99 18.95
C ALA A 109 2.25 -30.40 20.11
N LEU A 110 2.73 -29.16 19.95
CA LEU A 110 3.43 -28.45 21.04
C LEU A 110 2.51 -28.17 22.23
N LEU A 111 1.29 -27.70 22.02
CA LEU A 111 0.34 -27.44 23.11
C LEU A 111 0.00 -28.72 23.89
N ASN A 112 -0.22 -29.83 23.19
CA ASN A 112 -0.52 -31.14 23.77
C ASN A 112 0.70 -31.80 24.44
N GLY A 113 1.90 -31.25 24.28
CA GLY A 113 3.11 -31.76 24.91
C GLY A 113 3.65 -33.03 24.27
N GLU A 114 3.47 -33.18 22.95
CA GLU A 114 4.05 -34.28 22.21
C GLU A 114 5.59 -34.22 22.26
N SER A 115 6.24 -35.39 22.30
CA SER A 115 7.71 -35.52 22.26
C SER A 115 8.25 -35.81 20.86
N SER A 116 7.36 -36.10 19.91
CA SER A 116 7.70 -36.38 18.51
C SER A 116 6.58 -35.91 17.61
N HIS A 117 6.92 -35.54 16.38
CA HIS A 117 5.96 -35.14 15.35
C HIS A 117 6.20 -35.91 14.06
N ALA A 118 5.27 -35.78 13.11
CA ALA A 118 5.46 -36.33 11.78
C ALA A 118 4.73 -35.52 10.71
N ILE A 119 5.18 -35.64 9.46
CA ILE A 119 4.39 -35.25 8.29
C ILE A 119 3.81 -36.49 7.60
N THR A 120 2.71 -36.31 6.89
CA THR A 120 2.01 -37.39 6.19
C THR A 120 1.69 -36.99 4.76
N TRP A 121 2.07 -37.85 3.81
CA TRP A 121 1.57 -37.83 2.44
C TRP A 121 0.49 -38.88 2.30
N HIS A 122 -0.71 -38.49 1.89
CA HIS A 122 -1.84 -39.41 1.81
C HIS A 122 -2.68 -39.16 0.55
N LEU A 123 -3.46 -40.17 0.17
CA LEU A 123 -4.45 -40.04 -0.90
C LEU A 123 -5.59 -39.13 -0.45
N MET A 124 -6.13 -38.35 -1.38
CA MET A 124 -7.28 -37.49 -1.13
C MET A 124 -8.58 -38.27 -1.27
N THR A 125 -9.55 -37.93 -0.42
CA THR A 125 -10.95 -38.38 -0.50
C THR A 125 -11.86 -37.16 -0.38
N SER A 126 -13.18 -37.37 -0.28
CA SER A 126 -14.14 -36.30 0.02
C SER A 126 -14.03 -35.75 1.45
N GLY A 127 -13.39 -36.48 2.37
CA GLY A 127 -13.19 -36.07 3.76
C GLY A 127 -11.86 -35.36 4.02
N ILE A 128 -11.73 -34.78 5.22
CA ILE A 128 -10.53 -34.03 5.63
C ILE A 128 -9.48 -35.01 6.14
N ASP A 129 -8.38 -35.10 5.39
CA ASP A 129 -7.17 -35.86 5.70
C ASP A 129 -7.40 -37.35 6.04
N GLU A 130 -8.38 -38.01 5.41
CA GLU A 130 -8.81 -39.37 5.79
C GLU A 130 -8.30 -40.50 4.91
N GLY A 131 -7.70 -40.18 3.76
CA GLY A 131 -7.29 -41.20 2.81
C GLY A 131 -6.05 -41.99 3.25
N GLU A 132 -5.78 -43.06 2.52
CA GLU A 132 -4.68 -43.98 2.79
C GLU A 132 -3.31 -43.28 2.66
N VAL A 133 -2.40 -43.62 3.56
CA VAL A 133 -1.07 -43.01 3.68
C VAL A 133 -0.12 -43.63 2.65
N LEU A 134 0.57 -42.78 1.90
CA LEU A 134 1.65 -43.15 0.99
C LEU A 134 3.01 -43.11 1.69
N ALA A 135 3.28 -42.04 2.44
CA ALA A 135 4.52 -41.88 3.17
C ALA A 135 4.31 -41.10 4.48
N THR A 136 5.09 -41.45 5.50
CA THR A 136 5.17 -40.72 6.77
C THR A 136 6.64 -40.48 7.10
N ARG A 137 6.96 -39.30 7.62
CA ARG A 137 8.28 -39.01 8.19
C ARG A 137 8.12 -38.49 9.59
N SER A 138 8.66 -39.24 10.56
CA SER A 138 8.67 -38.87 11.97
C SER A 138 10.01 -38.28 12.38
N PHE A 139 9.98 -37.34 13.31
CA PHE A 139 11.15 -36.70 13.89
C PHE A 139 10.84 -36.26 15.34
N PRO A 140 11.86 -36.13 16.21
CA PRO A 140 11.67 -35.62 17.56
C PRO A 140 11.22 -34.15 17.55
N ILE A 141 10.48 -33.75 18.58
CA ILE A 141 10.25 -32.34 18.92
C ILE A 141 11.33 -31.96 19.93
N GLU A 142 12.14 -30.96 19.61
CA GLU A 142 13.22 -30.51 20.50
C GLU A 142 12.70 -29.57 21.61
N ASP A 143 13.45 -29.49 22.71
CA ASP A 143 13.07 -28.70 23.89
C ASP A 143 12.96 -27.19 23.62
N ASP A 144 13.55 -26.70 22.55
CA ASP A 144 13.52 -25.30 22.11
C ASP A 144 12.61 -25.07 20.88
N ASP A 145 11.99 -26.12 20.33
CA ASP A 145 11.15 -25.97 19.13
C ASP A 145 9.97 -25.02 19.38
N THR A 146 9.79 -24.06 18.47
CA THR A 146 8.63 -23.17 18.42
C THR A 146 7.68 -23.63 17.33
N ALA A 147 6.49 -23.03 17.23
CA ALA A 147 5.61 -23.30 16.09
C ALA A 147 6.29 -23.00 14.76
N PHE A 148 7.16 -21.97 14.71
CA PHE A 148 7.95 -21.68 13.52
C PHE A 148 8.99 -22.77 13.20
N THR A 149 9.83 -23.17 14.17
CA THR A 149 10.89 -24.15 13.89
C THR A 149 10.34 -25.54 13.62
N LEU A 150 9.25 -25.93 14.30
CA LEU A 150 8.60 -27.21 14.06
C LEU A 150 7.95 -27.26 12.66
N ASN A 151 7.34 -26.16 12.20
CA ASN A 151 6.89 -26.03 10.82
C ASN A 151 8.05 -26.13 9.82
N ALA A 152 9.21 -25.56 10.12
CA ALA A 152 10.39 -25.66 9.27
C ALA A 152 10.91 -27.10 9.18
N ARG A 153 10.83 -27.89 10.27
CA ARG A 153 11.12 -29.33 10.25
C ARG A 153 10.10 -30.09 9.40
N CYS A 154 8.81 -29.77 9.49
CA CYS A 154 7.78 -30.34 8.62
C CYS A 154 8.10 -30.08 7.14
N PHE A 155 8.49 -28.85 6.79
CA PHE A 155 8.92 -28.50 5.44
C PHE A 155 10.11 -29.36 4.97
N ALA A 156 11.16 -29.45 5.79
CA ALA A 156 12.36 -30.25 5.46
C ALA A 156 12.02 -31.73 5.27
N ALA A 157 11.21 -32.29 6.17
CA ALA A 157 10.74 -33.68 6.09
C ALA A 157 9.87 -33.93 4.84
N ALA A 158 9.04 -32.97 4.44
CA ALA A 158 8.23 -33.05 3.24
C ALA A 158 9.08 -33.13 1.97
N VAL A 159 10.09 -32.26 1.88
CA VAL A 159 11.04 -32.21 0.77
C VAL A 159 11.84 -33.51 0.68
N ASP A 160 12.35 -34.01 1.81
CA ASP A 160 13.09 -35.27 1.91
C ASP A 160 12.26 -36.48 1.45
N SER A 161 10.99 -36.56 1.85
CA SER A 161 10.16 -37.73 1.54
C SER A 161 9.49 -37.69 0.18
N PHE A 162 9.42 -36.53 -0.47
CA PHE A 162 8.68 -36.38 -1.72
C PHE A 162 9.12 -37.34 -2.85
N PRO A 163 10.41 -37.70 -3.03
CA PRO A 163 10.82 -38.71 -4.01
C PRO A 163 10.16 -40.09 -3.83
N GLU A 164 9.87 -40.50 -2.59
CA GLU A 164 9.13 -41.74 -2.32
C GLU A 164 7.66 -41.63 -2.74
N VAL A 165 7.08 -40.43 -2.58
CA VAL A 165 5.70 -40.13 -3.00
C VAL A 165 5.59 -40.18 -4.52
N ILE A 166 6.57 -39.61 -5.25
CA ILE A 166 6.66 -39.72 -6.70
C ILE A 166 6.70 -41.20 -7.11
N SER A 167 7.60 -41.99 -6.50
CA SER A 167 7.69 -43.44 -6.77
C SER A 167 6.36 -44.16 -6.52
N ALA A 168 5.64 -43.78 -5.45
CA ALA A 168 4.33 -44.36 -5.16
C ALA A 168 3.27 -43.98 -6.22
N MET A 169 3.28 -42.73 -6.69
CA MET A 169 2.40 -42.24 -7.76
C MET A 169 2.71 -42.92 -9.10
N GLU A 170 3.98 -43.18 -9.42
CA GLU A 170 4.40 -43.98 -10.58
C GLU A 170 3.89 -45.42 -10.51
N ALA A 171 3.77 -45.96 -9.30
CA ALA A 171 3.19 -47.28 -9.03
C ALA A 171 1.66 -47.28 -8.83
N GLY A 172 0.95 -46.22 -9.25
CA GLY A 172 -0.50 -46.13 -9.17
C GLY A 172 -1.05 -45.88 -7.76
N GLY A 173 -0.27 -45.21 -6.92
CA GLY A 173 -0.59 -44.93 -5.51
C GLY A 173 -0.21 -46.06 -4.56
N HIS A 174 0.83 -46.84 -4.86
CA HIS A 174 1.27 -47.97 -4.06
C HIS A 174 2.78 -47.90 -3.70
N PRO A 175 3.19 -48.34 -2.51
CA PRO A 175 2.37 -48.88 -1.43
C PRO A 175 1.53 -47.79 -0.77
N ARG A 176 0.34 -48.18 -0.29
CA ARG A 176 -0.54 -47.36 0.55
C ARG A 176 -0.99 -48.16 1.75
N LYS A 177 -1.21 -47.48 2.87
CA LYS A 177 -1.65 -48.10 4.12
C LYS A 177 -2.88 -47.37 4.66
N PRO A 178 -3.88 -48.09 5.19
CA PRO A 178 -4.95 -47.43 5.93
C PRO A 178 -4.36 -46.70 7.14
N GLN A 179 -4.97 -45.57 7.50
CA GLN A 179 -4.64 -44.88 8.74
C GLN A 179 -4.93 -45.79 9.95
N ALA A 180 -4.22 -45.57 11.06
CA ALA A 180 -4.46 -46.32 12.29
C ALA A 180 -5.92 -46.17 12.75
N GLY A 181 -6.53 -47.23 13.30
CA GLY A 181 -7.93 -47.23 13.77
C GLY A 181 -8.20 -46.45 15.05
N ARG A 182 -7.47 -45.35 15.27
CA ARG A 182 -7.63 -44.43 16.42
C ARG A 182 -8.67 -43.35 16.13
N ALA A 183 -9.15 -42.68 17.17
CA ALA A 183 -10.09 -41.58 17.03
C ALA A 183 -9.41 -40.39 16.30
N ARG A 184 -10.03 -39.93 15.21
CA ARG A 184 -9.57 -38.77 14.44
C ARG A 184 -9.91 -37.47 15.19
N HIS A 185 -8.93 -36.58 15.30
CA HIS A 185 -9.16 -35.22 15.76
C HIS A 185 -8.94 -34.23 14.61
N ILE A 186 -9.92 -33.36 14.34
CA ILE A 186 -9.85 -32.37 13.25
C ILE A 186 -9.81 -30.98 13.85
N TRP A 187 -8.69 -30.30 13.65
CA TRP A 187 -8.50 -28.90 14.04
C TRP A 187 -8.95 -27.96 12.91
N ARG A 188 -9.93 -27.12 13.19
CA ARG A 188 -10.53 -26.16 12.26
C ARG A 188 -9.87 -24.80 12.36
N ARG A 189 -10.16 -23.94 11.37
CA ARG A 189 -9.62 -22.58 11.27
C ARG A 189 -9.96 -21.70 12.48
N ALA A 190 -11.15 -21.91 13.07
CA ALA A 190 -11.64 -21.13 14.19
C ALA A 190 -11.22 -21.70 15.55
N ASP A 191 -10.60 -22.88 15.60
CA ASP A 191 -10.14 -23.43 16.87
C ASP A 191 -9.02 -22.55 17.43
N ARG A 192 -9.02 -22.38 18.75
CA ARG A 192 -8.08 -21.54 19.50
C ARG A 192 -7.52 -22.30 20.70
N PRO A 193 -6.29 -22.00 21.14
CA PRO A 193 -5.78 -22.50 22.41
C PRO A 193 -6.72 -22.10 23.56
N ARG A 194 -6.78 -22.92 24.61
CA ARG A 194 -7.58 -22.62 25.83
C ARG A 194 -7.33 -21.20 26.32
N ALA A 195 -8.40 -20.52 26.71
CA ALA A 195 -8.41 -19.13 27.15
C ALA A 195 -7.72 -18.16 26.16
N ASN A 196 -7.77 -18.48 24.85
CA ASN A 196 -7.10 -17.76 23.77
C ASN A 196 -5.61 -17.44 24.07
N GLY A 197 -4.89 -18.39 24.66
CA GLY A 197 -3.45 -18.27 24.96
C GLY A 197 -3.11 -17.56 26.27
N ARG A 198 -4.09 -17.32 27.17
CA ARG A 198 -3.81 -16.83 28.54
C ARG A 198 -3.07 -17.92 29.33
N LEU A 199 -1.90 -17.57 29.86
CA LEU A 199 -1.03 -18.52 30.58
C LEU A 199 -1.65 -18.93 31.92
N ASP A 200 -1.52 -20.22 32.24
CA ASP A 200 -2.00 -20.83 33.48
C ASP A 200 -0.80 -21.29 34.32
N PHE A 201 -0.47 -20.52 35.35
CA PHE A 201 0.66 -20.78 36.24
C PHE A 201 0.38 -21.91 37.23
N THR A 202 -0.84 -22.46 37.30
CA THR A 202 -1.09 -23.69 38.07
C THR A 202 -0.47 -24.93 37.41
N ALA A 203 -0.15 -24.84 36.12
CA ALA A 203 0.63 -25.85 35.40
C ALA A 203 2.12 -25.80 35.79
N THR A 204 2.92 -26.77 35.32
CA THR A 204 4.38 -26.74 35.54
C THR A 204 5.06 -25.67 34.69
N ALA A 205 6.24 -25.21 35.10
CA ALA A 205 7.02 -24.22 34.35
C ALA A 205 7.29 -24.66 32.90
N GLU A 206 7.50 -25.96 32.66
CA GLU A 206 7.70 -26.53 31.34
C GLU A 206 6.45 -26.39 30.46
N VAL A 207 5.26 -26.59 31.02
CA VAL A 207 3.99 -26.42 30.30
C VAL A 207 3.78 -24.94 29.93
N VAL A 208 4.08 -24.02 30.85
CA VAL A 208 3.97 -22.58 30.59
C VAL A 208 4.95 -22.15 29.49
N ALA A 209 6.22 -22.55 29.60
CA ALA A 209 7.24 -22.22 28.61
C ALA A 209 6.91 -22.83 27.22
N ARG A 210 6.44 -24.08 27.18
CA ARG A 210 5.99 -24.72 25.95
C ARG A 210 4.78 -24.02 25.33
N THR A 211 3.83 -23.54 26.12
CA THR A 211 2.68 -22.77 25.62
C THR A 211 3.13 -21.49 24.90
N VAL A 212 4.14 -20.79 25.44
CA VAL A 212 4.70 -19.61 24.77
C VAL A 212 5.38 -19.99 23.46
N ARG A 213 6.22 -21.04 23.45
CA ARG A 213 6.87 -21.54 22.22
C ARG A 213 5.86 -22.00 21.15
N ALA A 214 4.77 -22.64 21.56
CA ALA A 214 3.71 -23.11 20.67
C ALA A 214 2.97 -21.95 19.97
N LEU A 215 3.02 -20.74 20.52
CA LEU A 215 2.41 -19.54 19.95
C LEU A 215 3.44 -18.60 19.33
N ASP A 216 4.71 -19.00 19.31
CA ASP A 216 5.80 -18.26 18.68
C ASP A 216 5.96 -18.67 17.20
N HIS A 217 5.50 -17.78 16.33
CA HIS A 217 5.63 -17.87 14.88
C HIS A 217 6.81 -17.01 14.36
N ALA A 218 7.67 -16.53 15.25
CA ALA A 218 8.74 -15.58 14.99
C ALA A 218 8.23 -14.32 14.29
N GLY A 219 8.55 -14.13 13.01
CA GLY A 219 8.09 -13.02 12.18
C GLY A 219 7.00 -13.38 11.18
N TYR A 220 6.47 -14.60 11.21
CA TYR A 220 5.41 -15.05 10.31
C TYR A 220 4.03 -14.82 10.93
N ARG A 221 3.01 -14.85 10.06
CA ARG A 221 1.62 -14.73 10.50
C ARG A 221 1.28 -15.84 11.50
N ASN A 222 0.77 -15.45 12.66
CA ASN A 222 0.20 -16.35 13.65
C ASN A 222 -1.34 -16.39 13.47
N PRO A 223 -1.93 -17.49 12.96
CA PRO A 223 -3.36 -17.57 12.69
C PRO A 223 -4.23 -17.86 13.93
N LEU A 224 -3.63 -18.03 15.10
CA LEU A 224 -4.31 -18.49 16.32
C LEU A 224 -4.40 -17.36 17.37
N ALA A 225 -3.35 -17.17 18.16
CA ALA A 225 -3.30 -16.28 19.30
C ALA A 225 -1.84 -16.07 19.75
N VAL A 226 -1.53 -14.96 20.42
CA VAL A 226 -0.27 -14.83 21.17
C VAL A 226 -0.43 -15.35 22.60
N ALA A 227 0.67 -15.73 23.26
CA ALA A 227 0.63 -16.01 24.69
C ALA A 227 0.41 -14.72 25.49
N LYS A 228 -0.40 -14.78 26.55
CA LYS A 228 -0.85 -13.60 27.30
C LYS A 228 -0.85 -13.81 28.80
N ILE A 229 -0.67 -12.74 29.54
CA ILE A 229 -0.89 -12.67 30.98
C ILE A 229 -1.78 -11.48 31.31
N GLU A 230 -2.44 -11.54 32.47
CA GLU A 230 -3.22 -10.42 32.98
C GLU A 230 -2.58 -9.88 34.26
N VAL A 231 -2.26 -8.59 34.23
CA VAL A 231 -1.55 -7.92 35.31
C VAL A 231 -2.23 -6.57 35.56
N ALA A 232 -2.71 -6.37 36.79
CA ALA A 232 -3.38 -5.13 37.21
C ALA A 232 -4.53 -4.68 36.28
N GLY A 233 -5.33 -5.64 35.79
CA GLY A 233 -6.46 -5.37 34.88
C GLY A 233 -6.05 -5.04 33.44
N GLN A 234 -4.79 -5.26 33.08
CA GLN A 234 -4.29 -5.11 31.71
C GLN A 234 -3.84 -6.46 31.16
N VAL A 235 -4.08 -6.66 29.86
CA VAL A 235 -3.63 -7.84 29.13
C VAL A 235 -2.31 -7.54 28.45
N TRP A 236 -1.29 -8.31 28.78
CA TRP A 236 0.05 -8.19 28.23
C TRP A 236 0.34 -9.42 27.36
N SER A 237 1.01 -9.24 26.23
CA SER A 237 1.53 -10.35 25.44
C SER A 237 2.90 -10.77 25.95
N VAL A 238 3.17 -12.07 25.86
CA VAL A 238 4.42 -12.72 26.25
C VAL A 238 5.01 -13.37 25.00
N ALA A 239 6.19 -12.91 24.58
CA ALA A 239 6.86 -13.51 23.41
C ALA A 239 7.89 -14.57 23.80
N GLN A 240 8.41 -14.55 25.04
CA GLN A 240 9.44 -15.48 25.49
C GLN A 240 9.19 -15.96 26.92
N ALA A 241 9.50 -17.23 27.16
CA ALA A 241 9.43 -17.85 28.47
C ALA A 241 10.54 -18.89 28.64
N VAL A 242 11.31 -18.79 29.72
CA VAL A 242 12.43 -19.69 30.04
C VAL A 242 12.19 -20.30 31.42
N VAL A 243 12.32 -21.63 31.52
CA VAL A 243 12.23 -22.33 32.80
C VAL A 243 13.44 -21.96 33.67
N ILE A 244 13.18 -21.59 34.92
CA ILE A 244 14.20 -21.20 35.90
C ILE A 244 13.97 -21.93 37.22
N SER A 245 14.99 -21.92 38.07
CA SER A 245 14.85 -22.39 39.44
C SER A 245 14.07 -21.37 40.26
N GLY A 246 13.02 -21.80 40.94
CA GLY A 246 12.21 -20.98 41.83
C GLY A 246 11.13 -21.79 42.50
N ASN A 247 10.64 -21.31 43.64
CA ASN A 247 9.57 -21.94 44.39
C ASN A 247 8.67 -20.85 45.01
N GLY A 248 7.36 -21.09 45.00
CA GLY A 248 6.36 -20.16 45.50
C GLY A 248 4.95 -20.66 45.18
N ALA A 249 3.93 -19.98 45.67
CA ALA A 249 2.56 -20.28 45.24
C ALA A 249 2.40 -19.93 43.75
N PRO A 250 1.70 -20.75 42.95
CA PRO A 250 1.42 -20.47 41.53
C PRO A 250 0.98 -19.03 41.28
N GLY A 251 1.61 -18.37 40.30
CA GLY A 251 1.35 -16.97 39.93
C GLY A 251 2.08 -15.94 40.79
N THR A 252 2.84 -16.32 41.83
CA THR A 252 3.62 -15.36 42.62
C THR A 252 4.77 -14.79 41.80
N VAL A 253 4.94 -13.47 41.79
CA VAL A 253 6.11 -12.81 41.17
C VAL A 253 7.30 -12.93 42.12
N LEU A 254 8.29 -13.74 41.75
CA LEU A 254 9.49 -14.04 42.52
C LEU A 254 10.56 -12.95 42.35
N ASP A 255 10.73 -12.46 41.13
CA ASP A 255 11.66 -11.39 40.77
C ASP A 255 11.09 -10.57 39.60
N ARG A 256 11.58 -9.34 39.44
CA ARG A 256 11.25 -8.47 38.31
C ARG A 256 12.45 -7.61 37.92
N GLY A 257 12.68 -7.51 36.61
CA GLY A 257 13.57 -6.51 36.02
C GLY A 257 12.83 -5.66 35.00
N PRO A 258 13.50 -4.70 34.34
CA PRO A 258 12.85 -3.71 33.46
C PRO A 258 12.10 -4.32 32.26
N ASP A 259 12.41 -5.56 31.89
CA ASP A 259 11.91 -6.24 30.69
C ASP A 259 11.44 -7.69 30.94
N HIS A 260 11.42 -8.13 32.20
CA HIS A 260 11.05 -9.50 32.55
C HIS A 260 10.32 -9.63 33.90
N LEU A 261 9.60 -10.74 34.04
CA LEU A 261 8.95 -11.19 35.28
C LEU A 261 9.29 -12.67 35.54
N ASP A 262 9.76 -12.97 36.74
CA ASP A 262 9.96 -14.35 37.19
C ASP A 262 8.73 -14.78 37.99
N VAL A 263 8.02 -15.80 37.53
CA VAL A 263 6.72 -16.21 38.09
C VAL A 263 6.78 -17.67 38.53
N ALA A 264 6.38 -17.93 39.77
CA ALA A 264 6.24 -19.28 40.31
C ALA A 264 5.10 -20.03 39.60
N CYS A 265 5.35 -21.30 39.27
CA CYS A 265 4.39 -22.18 38.63
C CYS A 265 3.94 -23.29 39.61
N GLY A 266 3.02 -24.17 39.20
CA GLY A 266 2.62 -25.36 39.97
C GLY A 266 3.80 -26.25 40.34
N THR A 267 4.83 -26.27 39.49
CA THR A 267 6.15 -26.82 39.79
C THR A 267 7.19 -25.99 39.04
N GLY A 268 8.25 -25.58 39.73
CA GLY A 268 9.29 -24.71 39.19
C GLY A 268 8.86 -23.24 39.04
N ALA A 269 9.63 -22.47 38.28
CA ALA A 269 9.31 -21.08 37.96
C ALA A 269 9.69 -20.78 36.50
N VAL A 270 9.13 -19.71 35.95
CA VAL A 270 9.38 -19.28 34.57
C VAL A 270 9.75 -17.79 34.55
N ARG A 271 10.77 -17.45 33.77
CA ARG A 271 11.10 -16.07 33.40
C ARG A 271 10.35 -15.72 32.13
N LEU A 272 9.44 -14.77 32.21
CA LEU A 272 8.72 -14.20 31.07
C LEU A 272 9.45 -12.94 30.60
N SER A 273 9.71 -12.82 29.31
CA SER A 273 10.40 -11.67 28.72
C SER A 273 9.76 -11.21 27.41
N ALA A 274 10.25 -10.08 26.88
CA ALA A 274 9.69 -9.43 25.69
C ALA A 274 8.19 -9.13 25.85
N LEU A 275 7.85 -8.53 26.99
CA LEU A 275 6.49 -8.18 27.39
C LEU A 275 6.05 -6.88 26.71
N THR A 276 4.90 -6.92 26.05
CA THR A 276 4.30 -5.73 25.42
C THR A 276 2.81 -5.65 25.72
N CYS A 277 2.21 -4.48 25.52
CA CYS A 277 0.75 -4.40 25.45
C CYS A 277 0.28 -5.01 24.12
N LEU A 278 -1.02 -5.26 23.98
CA LEU A 278 -1.55 -5.83 22.73
C LEU A 278 -1.45 -4.90 21.51
N LYS A 279 -1.04 -3.63 21.70
CA LYS A 279 -0.65 -2.71 20.62
C LYS A 279 0.83 -2.81 20.23
N GLY A 280 1.61 -3.70 20.84
CA GLY A 280 3.05 -3.88 20.58
C GLY A 280 3.96 -2.87 21.27
N LEU A 281 3.42 -2.00 22.13
CA LEU A 281 4.24 -1.05 22.88
C LEU A 281 4.89 -1.74 24.09
N PRO A 282 6.17 -1.45 24.39
CA PRO A 282 6.84 -1.97 25.57
C PRO A 282 6.09 -1.62 26.86
N ILE A 283 6.14 -2.51 27.85
CA ILE A 283 5.54 -2.32 29.16
C ILE A 283 6.63 -2.17 30.22
N ASP A 284 6.41 -1.24 31.14
CA ASP A 284 7.18 -1.16 32.38
C ASP A 284 6.67 -2.20 33.39
N THR A 285 7.40 -3.31 33.50
CA THR A 285 7.12 -4.46 34.38
C THR A 285 7.17 -4.10 35.87
N VAL A 286 7.74 -2.95 36.26
CA VAL A 286 7.71 -2.47 37.65
C VAL A 286 6.28 -2.27 38.13
N ARG A 287 5.35 -1.99 37.19
CA ARG A 287 3.91 -1.85 37.46
C ARG A 287 3.20 -3.17 37.77
N ALA A 288 3.87 -4.31 37.62
CA ALA A 288 3.28 -5.60 37.97
C ALA A 288 2.96 -5.66 39.46
N GLY A 289 1.87 -6.33 39.84
CA GLY A 289 1.57 -6.61 41.25
C GLY A 289 2.56 -7.62 41.86
N GLY A 290 2.31 -8.05 43.10
CA GLY A 290 3.04 -9.18 43.70
C GLY A 290 2.68 -10.55 43.10
N SER A 291 1.67 -10.61 42.24
CA SER A 291 1.18 -11.82 41.60
C SER A 291 0.64 -11.55 40.19
N VAL A 292 0.61 -12.61 39.38
CA VAL A 292 0.00 -12.70 38.06
C VAL A 292 -1.09 -13.78 38.13
N ALA A 293 -2.33 -13.42 37.79
CA ALA A 293 -3.45 -14.35 37.92
C ALA A 293 -3.46 -15.38 36.80
N SER A 294 -3.72 -16.64 37.15
CA SER A 294 -4.11 -17.68 36.18
C SER A 294 -5.61 -17.62 35.92
N PRO A 295 -6.10 -17.96 34.72
CA PRO A 295 -7.54 -18.05 34.50
C PRO A 295 -8.17 -19.13 35.37
N SER A 296 -9.28 -18.80 36.02
CA SER A 296 -10.15 -19.86 36.56
C SER A 296 -10.77 -20.68 35.43
N ASP A 297 -11.25 -21.89 35.71
CA ASP A 297 -11.94 -22.70 34.69
C ASP A 297 -13.18 -22.03 34.11
N ALA A 298 -13.88 -21.21 34.91
CA ALA A 298 -15.01 -20.43 34.44
C ALA A 298 -14.54 -19.32 33.49
N GLU A 299 -13.53 -18.54 33.89
CA GLU A 299 -12.96 -17.49 33.04
C GLU A 299 -12.39 -18.04 31.72
N ALA A 300 -11.72 -19.19 31.77
CA ALA A 300 -11.20 -19.84 30.56
C ALA A 300 -12.33 -20.21 29.59
N LYS A 301 -13.42 -20.80 30.10
CA LYS A 301 -14.60 -21.14 29.29
C LYS A 301 -15.30 -19.91 28.73
N ASP A 302 -15.40 -18.85 29.52
CA ASP A 302 -16.00 -17.58 29.07
C ASP A 302 -15.15 -16.93 27.97
N LEU A 303 -13.81 -16.96 28.10
CA LEU A 303 -12.89 -16.52 27.04
C LEU A 303 -13.02 -17.38 25.79
N ASP A 304 -13.05 -18.70 25.91
CA ASP A 304 -13.20 -19.61 24.78
C ASP A 304 -14.53 -19.38 24.03
N ALA A 305 -15.62 -19.19 24.78
CA ALA A 305 -16.93 -18.88 24.22
C ALA A 305 -16.94 -17.51 23.51
N ALA A 306 -16.30 -16.50 24.09
CA ALA A 306 -16.22 -15.16 23.50
C ALA A 306 -15.38 -15.13 22.19
N PHE A 307 -14.33 -15.94 22.10
CA PHE A 307 -13.46 -15.98 20.91
C PHE A 307 -14.01 -16.82 19.75
N SER A 308 -14.96 -17.72 19.98
CA SER A 308 -15.55 -18.55 18.92
C SER A 308 -16.09 -17.73 17.72
N PRO A 309 -17.01 -16.75 17.91
CA PRO A 309 -17.47 -15.90 16.79
C PRO A 309 -16.37 -14.99 16.22
N VAL A 310 -15.45 -14.50 17.06
CA VAL A 310 -14.32 -13.66 16.63
C VAL A 310 -13.40 -14.43 15.69
N ALA A 311 -13.07 -15.68 16.04
CA ALA A 311 -12.19 -16.54 15.27
C ALA A 311 -12.78 -16.92 13.90
N GLU A 312 -14.11 -17.13 13.83
CA GLU A 312 -14.81 -17.40 12.57
C GLU A 312 -14.79 -16.18 11.62
N ALA A 313 -14.95 -14.97 12.17
CA ALA A 313 -14.98 -13.74 11.40
C ALA A 313 -13.58 -13.19 11.05
N GLU A 314 -12.54 -13.56 11.81
CA GLU A 314 -11.20 -12.95 11.75
C GLU A 314 -10.62 -12.89 10.34
N ALA A 315 -10.74 -13.95 9.55
CA ALA A 315 -10.19 -13.99 8.20
C ALA A 315 -10.78 -12.90 7.29
N ARG A 316 -12.09 -12.64 7.40
CA ARG A 316 -12.80 -11.60 6.64
C ARG A 316 -12.44 -10.21 7.15
N LEU A 317 -12.46 -10.01 8.48
CA LEU A 317 -12.17 -8.71 9.09
C LEU A 317 -10.72 -8.28 8.86
N ARG A 318 -9.77 -9.21 9.00
CA ARG A 318 -8.35 -9.00 8.68
C ARG A 318 -8.16 -8.55 7.23
N ALA A 319 -8.88 -9.16 6.28
CA ALA A 319 -8.77 -8.77 4.87
C ALA A 319 -9.18 -7.31 4.62
N LEU A 320 -10.13 -6.78 5.38
CA LEU A 320 -10.52 -5.36 5.33
C LEU A 320 -9.41 -4.47 5.88
N LEU A 321 -8.80 -4.84 7.01
CA LEU A 321 -7.72 -4.07 7.65
C LEU A 321 -6.45 -4.00 6.79
N LEU A 322 -6.15 -5.05 6.01
CA LEU A 322 -4.99 -5.08 5.12
C LEU A 322 -5.14 -4.21 3.87
N LYS A 323 -6.37 -3.83 3.52
CA LYS A 323 -6.66 -2.99 2.35
C LYS A 323 -7.70 -1.94 2.73
N PRO A 324 -7.37 -0.99 3.62
CA PRO A 324 -8.34 -0.05 4.16
C PRO A 324 -8.79 0.98 3.11
N ASP A 325 -10.06 1.37 3.18
CA ASP A 325 -10.68 2.47 2.43
C ASP A 325 -11.56 3.28 3.39
N PRO A 326 -10.97 4.02 4.35
CA PRO A 326 -11.74 4.68 5.40
C PRO A 326 -12.77 5.65 4.83
N ALA A 327 -14.01 5.56 5.31
CA ALA A 327 -15.06 6.53 4.97
C ALA A 327 -14.75 7.94 5.54
N PHE A 328 -14.03 7.97 6.66
CA PHE A 328 -13.51 9.18 7.29
C PHE A 328 -12.20 8.85 8.00
N SER A 329 -11.21 9.75 7.93
CA SER A 329 -9.94 9.56 8.63
C SER A 329 -9.97 10.24 10.00
N ALA A 330 -9.48 9.55 11.02
CA ALA A 330 -9.21 10.14 12.33
C ALA A 330 -7.72 10.41 12.49
N SER A 331 -7.39 11.43 13.29
CA SER A 331 -6.05 11.66 13.80
C SER A 331 -5.89 10.96 15.16
N THR A 332 -4.66 10.57 15.50
CA THR A 332 -4.38 9.97 16.81
C THR A 332 -4.34 11.05 17.89
N SER A 333 -5.41 11.16 18.69
CA SER A 333 -5.45 12.01 19.88
C SER A 333 -5.32 11.17 21.16
N SER A 334 -4.55 11.64 22.14
CA SER A 334 -4.37 10.97 23.44
C SER A 334 -5.57 11.12 24.38
N SER A 335 -6.44 12.11 24.14
CA SER A 335 -7.64 12.37 24.93
C SER A 335 -8.72 13.05 24.08
N ALA A 336 -9.81 12.34 23.81
CA ALA A 336 -10.94 12.89 23.05
C ALA A 336 -11.78 13.87 23.89
N ASP A 337 -12.23 14.97 23.29
CA ASP A 337 -13.24 15.89 23.85
C ASP A 337 -14.59 15.58 23.19
N TRP A 338 -15.27 14.55 23.67
CA TRP A 338 -16.53 14.09 23.08
C TRP A 338 -17.67 15.08 23.32
N ARG A 339 -18.31 15.48 22.23
CA ARG A 339 -19.52 16.31 22.24
C ARG A 339 -20.59 15.66 21.38
N GLN A 340 -21.85 15.97 21.68
CA GLN A 340 -23.00 15.33 21.07
C GLN A 340 -23.92 16.35 20.40
N ILE A 341 -24.45 15.99 19.23
CA ILE A 341 -25.52 16.70 18.54
C ILE A 341 -26.67 15.71 18.29
N THR A 342 -27.90 16.11 18.62
CA THR A 342 -29.08 15.30 18.35
C THR A 342 -29.43 15.31 16.86
N LEU A 343 -29.63 14.13 16.30
CA LEU A 343 -30.11 13.88 14.94
C LEU A 343 -31.60 13.50 14.96
N PRO A 344 -32.30 13.57 13.81
CA PRO A 344 -33.63 12.98 13.66
C PRO A 344 -33.62 11.48 13.94
N ALA A 345 -34.72 10.97 14.48
CA ALA A 345 -34.88 9.54 14.70
C ALA A 345 -34.98 8.81 13.35
N ALA A 346 -34.06 7.88 13.10
CA ALA A 346 -34.02 7.02 11.93
C ALA A 346 -33.32 5.70 12.30
N GLY A 347 -33.53 4.65 11.49
CA GLY A 347 -32.83 3.38 11.68
C GLY A 347 -31.32 3.51 11.44
N VAL A 348 -30.52 2.66 12.09
CA VAL A 348 -29.05 2.69 11.99
C VAL A 348 -28.55 2.63 10.54
N THR A 349 -29.20 1.84 9.68
CA THR A 349 -28.90 1.74 8.24
C THR A 349 -29.10 3.07 7.52
N TRP A 350 -30.22 3.75 7.78
CA TRP A 350 -30.55 5.04 7.17
C TRP A 350 -29.60 6.14 7.63
N LEU A 351 -29.29 6.18 8.93
CA LEU A 351 -28.30 7.11 9.48
C LEU A 351 -26.91 6.86 8.89
N THR A 352 -26.53 5.60 8.71
CA THR A 352 -25.25 5.20 8.11
C THR A 352 -25.14 5.69 6.67
N LEU A 353 -26.18 5.50 5.86
CA LEU A 353 -26.23 6.01 4.48
C LEU A 353 -26.19 7.54 4.44
N ALA A 354 -26.98 8.19 5.29
CA ALA A 354 -27.04 9.65 5.35
C ALA A 354 -25.70 10.26 5.79
N VAL A 355 -24.99 9.67 6.76
CA VAL A 355 -23.66 10.17 7.17
C VAL A 355 -22.60 9.92 6.10
N LEU A 356 -22.58 8.73 5.47
CA LEU A 356 -21.69 8.48 4.32
C LEU A 356 -21.90 9.53 3.25
N ARG A 357 -23.16 9.78 2.89
CA ARG A 357 -23.48 10.75 1.86
C ARG A 357 -23.18 12.18 2.29
N ALA A 358 -23.40 12.55 3.54
CA ALA A 358 -23.05 13.88 4.07
C ALA A 358 -21.54 14.16 4.03
N LEU A 359 -20.73 13.09 4.09
CA LEU A 359 -19.28 13.11 3.88
C LEU A 359 -18.87 13.07 2.39
N GLY A 360 -19.84 13.08 1.47
CA GLY A 360 -19.61 13.04 0.01
C GLY A 360 -19.28 11.65 -0.53
N ARG A 361 -19.49 10.59 0.25
CA ARG A 361 -19.16 9.21 -0.09
C ARG A 361 -20.44 8.39 -0.33
N THR A 362 -20.33 7.33 -1.11
CA THR A 362 -21.39 6.31 -1.25
C THR A 362 -20.94 4.96 -0.69
N GLY A 363 -19.72 4.88 -0.17
CA GLY A 363 -19.15 3.67 0.41
C GLY A 363 -17.86 3.98 1.17
N GLY A 364 -17.26 2.93 1.73
CA GLY A 364 -16.02 3.00 2.50
C GLY A 364 -16.14 2.27 3.83
N ASP A 365 -15.05 2.26 4.57
CA ASP A 365 -14.90 1.52 5.82
C ASP A 365 -15.36 2.37 7.01
N ILE A 366 -16.16 1.74 7.86
CA ILE A 366 -16.56 2.24 9.18
C ILE A 366 -16.08 1.30 10.27
N ALA A 367 -16.02 1.79 11.50
CA ALA A 367 -15.98 0.94 12.69
C ALA A 367 -17.42 0.70 13.17
N PHE A 368 -17.84 -0.55 13.29
CA PHE A 368 -19.16 -0.90 13.78
C PHE A 368 -19.08 -1.59 15.15
N ALA A 369 -19.97 -1.24 16.06
CA ALA A 369 -20.11 -1.89 17.37
C ALA A 369 -21.58 -2.13 17.74
N THR A 370 -21.86 -3.25 18.39
CA THR A 370 -23.20 -3.56 18.92
C THR A 370 -23.46 -2.93 20.28
N GLY A 371 -22.44 -2.34 20.92
CA GLY A 371 -22.53 -1.73 22.26
C GLY A 371 -22.19 -2.68 23.41
N ASP A 372 -22.25 -4.00 23.19
CA ASP A 372 -21.81 -5.00 24.16
C ASP A 372 -20.32 -5.30 24.01
N SER A 373 -19.58 -5.31 25.11
CA SER A 373 -18.17 -5.74 25.14
C SER A 373 -18.06 -7.09 25.85
N THR A 374 -17.69 -8.13 25.11
CA THR A 374 -17.33 -9.44 25.69
C THR A 374 -15.82 -9.54 25.86
N ALA A 375 -15.34 -10.15 26.94
CA ALA A 375 -13.90 -10.37 27.19
C ALA A 375 -13.04 -9.10 27.03
N SER A 376 -13.39 -8.06 27.79
CA SER A 376 -12.70 -6.76 27.77
C SER A 376 -11.18 -6.90 27.90
N GLY A 377 -10.44 -6.17 27.06
CA GLY A 377 -8.98 -6.26 26.96
C GLY A 377 -8.47 -7.34 26.01
N TYR A 378 -9.24 -8.40 25.75
CA TYR A 378 -8.89 -9.46 24.79
C TYR A 378 -9.57 -9.27 23.43
N VAL A 379 -10.81 -8.77 23.44
CA VAL A 379 -11.60 -8.48 22.25
C VAL A 379 -11.88 -6.98 22.19
N LEU A 380 -11.57 -6.37 21.04
CA LEU A 380 -11.94 -4.99 20.75
C LEU A 380 -13.46 -4.93 20.48
N PRO A 381 -14.17 -3.93 21.03
CA PRO A 381 -15.64 -3.87 21.01
C PRO A 381 -16.21 -3.42 19.66
N TRP A 382 -15.40 -3.43 18.60
CA TRP A 382 -15.78 -2.98 17.27
C TRP A 382 -15.15 -3.86 16.19
N VAL A 383 -15.77 -3.87 15.01
CA VAL A 383 -15.26 -4.54 13.82
C VAL A 383 -15.23 -3.59 12.61
N PRO A 384 -14.27 -3.75 11.69
CA PRO A 384 -14.29 -3.02 10.44
C PRO A 384 -15.43 -3.52 9.55
N VAL A 385 -16.17 -2.61 8.94
CA VAL A 385 -17.22 -2.92 7.97
C VAL A 385 -17.01 -2.08 6.72
N ARG A 386 -16.88 -2.75 5.57
CA ARG A 386 -16.87 -2.08 4.27
C ARG A 386 -18.29 -1.92 3.78
N LEU A 387 -18.71 -0.68 3.58
CA LEU A 387 -20.03 -0.33 3.08
C LEU A 387 -19.99 -0.04 1.58
N GLU A 388 -21.02 -0.49 0.88
CA GLU A 388 -21.24 -0.22 -0.54
C GLU A 388 -22.69 0.23 -0.76
N GLY A 389 -22.87 1.55 -0.89
CA GLY A 389 -24.14 2.21 -1.15
C GLY A 389 -24.30 2.70 -2.58
N SER A 390 -23.76 1.97 -3.56
CA SER A 390 -24.01 2.24 -5.00
C SER A 390 -25.47 1.94 -5.38
N GLY A 391 -26.01 2.57 -6.42
CA GLY A 391 -27.39 2.34 -6.85
C GLY A 391 -28.42 3.23 -6.15
N SER A 392 -29.70 2.90 -6.34
CA SER A 392 -30.80 3.58 -5.67
C SER A 392 -30.71 3.52 -4.14
N VAL A 393 -31.32 4.49 -3.44
CA VAL A 393 -31.36 4.52 -1.97
C VAL A 393 -31.85 3.19 -1.38
N LEU A 394 -32.90 2.58 -1.95
CA LEU A 394 -33.43 1.28 -1.48
C LEU A 394 -32.44 0.12 -1.68
N ALA A 395 -31.73 0.10 -2.81
CA ALA A 395 -30.71 -0.92 -3.07
C ALA A 395 -29.51 -0.76 -2.13
N ALA A 396 -29.09 0.49 -1.89
CA ALA A 396 -28.03 0.85 -0.95
C ALA A 396 -28.41 0.46 0.48
N GLU A 397 -29.66 0.71 0.91
CA GLU A 397 -30.19 0.30 2.22
C GLU A 397 -30.06 -1.21 2.43
N THR A 398 -30.48 -2.00 1.44
CA THR A 398 -30.42 -3.46 1.53
C THR A 398 -28.98 -3.96 1.70
N ARG A 399 -28.02 -3.42 0.93
CA ARG A 399 -26.60 -3.83 1.03
C ARG A 399 -25.96 -3.40 2.33
N VAL A 400 -26.23 -2.17 2.79
CA VAL A 400 -25.70 -1.68 4.06
C VAL A 400 -26.29 -2.48 5.23
N ALA A 401 -27.58 -2.79 5.22
CA ALA A 401 -28.21 -3.63 6.24
C ALA A 401 -27.54 -5.02 6.30
N GLN A 402 -27.33 -5.67 5.16
CA GLN A 402 -26.63 -6.97 5.09
C GLN A 402 -25.19 -6.88 5.63
N ALA A 403 -24.47 -5.79 5.33
CA ALA A 403 -23.11 -5.58 5.83
C ALA A 403 -23.08 -5.40 7.36
N LEU A 404 -24.03 -4.65 7.92
CA LEU A 404 -24.17 -4.46 9.36
C LEU A 404 -24.59 -5.75 10.07
N ASP A 405 -25.52 -6.52 9.50
CA ASP A 405 -25.93 -7.81 10.08
C ASP A 405 -24.79 -8.83 10.08
N ALA A 406 -23.98 -8.87 9.03
CA ALA A 406 -22.75 -9.66 9.00
C ALA A 406 -21.68 -9.16 9.99
N ALA A 407 -21.74 -7.90 10.42
CA ALA A 407 -20.87 -7.35 11.45
C ALA A 407 -21.32 -7.75 12.86
N ARG A 408 -22.63 -7.79 13.12
CA ARG A 408 -23.19 -8.23 14.42
C ARG A 408 -22.75 -9.65 14.81
N THR A 409 -22.62 -10.56 13.84
CA THR A 409 -22.23 -11.96 14.10
C THR A 409 -20.77 -12.12 14.52
N ALA A 410 -19.90 -11.16 14.22
CA ALA A 410 -18.48 -11.24 14.55
C ALA A 410 -18.17 -10.88 16.01
N THR A 411 -19.09 -10.18 16.69
CA THR A 411 -19.05 -9.69 18.09
C THR A 411 -17.86 -8.81 18.49
N GLY A 412 -16.76 -8.81 17.74
CA GLY A 412 -15.59 -7.99 17.98
C GLY A 412 -14.38 -8.44 17.17
N LEU A 413 -13.23 -7.87 17.49
CA LEU A 413 -11.95 -8.18 16.83
C LEU A 413 -10.90 -8.57 17.87
N ALA A 414 -10.10 -9.60 17.60
CA ALA A 414 -9.03 -10.00 18.51
C ALA A 414 -8.05 -8.84 18.74
N ALA A 415 -7.85 -8.43 20.00
CA ALA A 415 -7.00 -7.29 20.34
C ALA A 415 -5.51 -7.56 20.05
N ASP A 416 -5.11 -8.82 19.95
CA ASP A 416 -3.75 -9.24 19.60
C ASP A 416 -3.50 -9.35 18.08
N LEU A 417 -4.47 -9.03 17.22
CA LEU A 417 -4.36 -9.27 15.79
C LEU A 417 -3.16 -8.56 15.14
N ALA A 418 -2.83 -7.33 15.55
CA ALA A 418 -1.66 -6.62 15.03
C ALA A 418 -0.33 -7.30 15.42
N LEU A 419 -0.25 -7.92 16.59
CA LEU A 419 0.94 -8.68 17.01
C LEU A 419 1.14 -9.95 16.18
N ARG A 420 0.05 -10.46 15.60
CA ARG A 420 0.04 -11.72 14.84
C ARG A 420 0.14 -11.54 13.33
N GLU A 421 -0.03 -10.33 12.84
CA GLU A 421 -0.04 -10.01 11.42
C GLU A 421 1.13 -9.06 11.09
N PRO A 422 2.25 -9.58 10.55
CA PRO A 422 3.48 -8.79 10.34
C PRO A 422 3.29 -7.55 9.46
N THR A 423 2.24 -7.55 8.63
CA THR A 423 1.91 -6.44 7.72
C THR A 423 1.00 -5.38 8.35
N LEU A 424 0.53 -5.59 9.59
CA LEU A 424 -0.28 -4.64 10.35
C LEU A 424 0.54 -4.05 11.50
N SER A 425 0.84 -2.75 11.45
CA SER A 425 1.53 -2.05 12.55
C SER A 425 0.63 -1.81 13.76
N SER A 426 -0.68 -1.64 13.55
CA SER A 426 -1.66 -1.40 14.61
C SER A 426 -3.07 -1.70 14.11
N VAL A 427 -3.97 -2.07 15.03
CA VAL A 427 -5.42 -2.10 14.76
C VAL A 427 -6.06 -0.86 15.38
N SER A 428 -6.64 0.00 14.54
CA SER A 428 -7.37 1.19 14.96
C SER A 428 -8.66 1.32 14.15
N PRO A 429 -9.74 1.85 14.75
CA PRO A 429 -11.00 2.01 14.04
C PRO A 429 -10.87 3.05 12.92
N SER A 430 -11.74 2.95 11.93
CA SER A 430 -11.97 4.03 10.96
C SER A 430 -12.42 5.31 11.71
N GLY A 431 -12.20 6.48 11.12
CA GLY A 431 -12.60 7.75 11.74
C GLY A 431 -14.11 7.93 11.88
N LEU A 432 -14.90 7.13 11.15
CA LEU A 432 -16.37 7.05 11.30
C LEU A 432 -16.75 5.76 12.04
N GLY A 433 -17.33 5.93 13.22
CA GLY A 433 -17.95 4.89 14.03
C GLY A 433 -19.47 4.86 13.88
N ILE A 434 -20.05 3.66 13.85
CA ILE A 434 -21.48 3.41 13.99
C ILE A 434 -21.65 2.44 15.16
N THR A 435 -22.43 2.81 16.17
CA THR A 435 -22.64 1.99 17.35
C THR A 435 -24.11 1.88 17.69
N GLU A 436 -24.50 0.71 18.17
CA GLU A 436 -25.82 0.47 18.76
C GLU A 436 -25.85 0.69 20.27
N GLY A 437 -24.67 0.83 20.89
CA GLY A 437 -24.52 1.30 22.27
C GLY A 437 -24.77 2.80 22.38
N THR A 438 -24.73 3.33 23.61
CA THR A 438 -25.01 4.75 23.91
C THR A 438 -23.79 5.66 23.80
N ASP A 439 -22.59 5.10 23.98
CA ASP A 439 -21.36 5.86 24.09
C ASP A 439 -20.61 5.93 22.75
N PRO A 440 -19.85 7.01 22.49
CA PRO A 440 -19.03 7.11 21.30
C PRO A 440 -17.92 6.06 21.27
N LEU A 441 -17.55 5.62 20.06
CA LEU A 441 -16.50 4.62 19.87
C LEU A 441 -15.11 5.26 20.04
N PRO A 442 -14.31 4.85 21.04
CA PRO A 442 -12.98 5.41 21.23
C PRO A 442 -12.08 5.17 20.01
N GLY A 443 -11.31 6.19 19.63
CA GLY A 443 -10.42 6.16 18.46
C GLY A 443 -11.08 6.58 17.15
N THR A 444 -12.40 6.76 17.12
CA THR A 444 -13.09 7.41 16.00
C THR A 444 -13.05 8.94 16.17
N ALA A 445 -13.26 9.68 15.09
CA ALA A 445 -13.43 11.14 15.14
C ALA A 445 -14.92 11.51 15.23
N ILE A 446 -15.78 10.69 14.61
CA ILE A 446 -17.23 10.85 14.56
C ILE A 446 -17.84 9.49 14.89
N THR A 447 -18.81 9.45 15.80
CA THR A 447 -19.63 8.25 16.05
C THR A 447 -21.11 8.56 15.92
N VAL A 448 -21.85 7.75 15.19
CA VAL A 448 -23.32 7.77 15.23
C VAL A 448 -23.81 6.68 16.18
N SER A 449 -24.64 7.07 17.14
CA SER A 449 -25.21 6.20 18.19
C SER A 449 -26.68 6.55 18.37
N GLY A 450 -27.60 5.61 18.10
CA GLY A 450 -29.03 5.91 18.13
C GLY A 450 -29.38 7.14 17.29
N ASN A 451 -29.94 8.18 17.90
CA ASN A 451 -30.20 9.48 17.25
C ASN A 451 -29.16 10.56 17.61
N ALA A 452 -27.92 10.18 17.89
CA ALA A 452 -26.85 11.07 18.29
C ALA A 452 -25.68 11.05 17.30
N LEU A 453 -25.18 12.22 16.94
CA LEU A 453 -23.87 12.41 16.33
C LEU A 453 -22.89 12.84 17.43
N TRP A 454 -21.99 11.95 17.80
CA TRP A 454 -20.85 12.25 18.64
C TRP A 454 -19.68 12.70 17.77
N HIS A 455 -18.94 13.71 18.22
CA HIS A 455 -17.70 14.14 17.60
C HIS A 455 -16.64 14.45 18.64
N ASP A 456 -15.40 14.10 18.34
CA ASP A 456 -14.24 14.51 19.12
C ASP A 456 -13.87 15.95 18.72
N ALA A 457 -14.11 16.91 19.61
CA ALA A 457 -13.87 18.33 19.36
C ALA A 457 -12.38 18.68 19.17
N THR A 458 -11.46 17.76 19.49
CA THR A 458 -10.03 17.90 19.16
C THR A 458 -9.73 17.61 17.70
N GLN A 459 -10.63 16.93 16.98
CA GLN A 459 -10.45 16.51 15.58
C GLN A 459 -11.47 17.15 14.62
N VAL A 460 -12.72 17.29 15.08
CA VAL A 460 -13.82 17.87 14.31
C VAL A 460 -14.40 19.02 15.12
N SER A 461 -14.27 20.25 14.63
CA SER A 461 -14.76 21.41 15.37
C SER A 461 -16.29 21.36 15.55
N PRO A 462 -16.83 21.98 16.63
CA PRO A 462 -18.28 22.04 16.83
C PRO A 462 -19.06 22.62 15.63
N ALA A 463 -18.46 23.58 14.91
CA ALA A 463 -19.07 24.17 13.72
C ALA A 463 -19.13 23.18 12.54
N GLU A 464 -18.10 22.37 12.35
CA GLU A 464 -18.09 21.32 11.32
C GLU A 464 -19.07 20.20 11.65
N ALA A 465 -19.08 19.74 12.91
CA ALA A 465 -20.03 18.74 13.37
C ALA A 465 -21.49 19.22 13.21
N ALA A 466 -21.78 20.48 13.52
CA ALA A 466 -23.11 21.06 13.31
C ALA A 466 -23.52 21.11 11.84
N ARG A 467 -22.59 21.47 10.94
CA ARG A 467 -22.83 21.40 9.48
C ARG A 467 -23.09 19.96 9.03
N LEU A 468 -22.31 19.00 9.52
CA LEU A 468 -22.49 17.59 9.20
C LEU A 468 -23.86 17.08 9.66
N ALA A 469 -24.27 17.38 10.90
CA ALA A 469 -25.59 17.03 11.43
C ALA A 469 -26.74 17.63 10.60
N ALA A 470 -26.59 18.88 10.15
CA ALA A 470 -27.57 19.52 9.27
C ALA A 470 -27.66 18.82 7.89
N ARG A 471 -26.52 18.42 7.31
CA ARG A 471 -26.48 17.65 6.07
C ARG A 471 -27.13 16.28 6.23
N ILE A 472 -26.82 15.55 7.30
CA ILE A 472 -27.45 14.25 7.62
C ILE A 472 -28.97 14.40 7.71
N THR A 473 -29.45 15.39 8.47
CA THR A 473 -30.88 15.67 8.63
C THR A 473 -31.60 15.90 7.29
N ARG A 474 -31.00 16.71 6.41
CA ARG A 474 -31.53 16.96 5.06
C ARG A 474 -31.53 15.69 4.23
N LEU A 475 -30.42 14.96 4.22
CA LEU A 475 -30.26 13.74 3.41
C LEU A 475 -31.24 12.65 3.83
N LEU A 476 -31.51 12.48 5.13
CA LEU A 476 -32.58 11.58 5.60
C LEU A 476 -33.94 11.95 4.99
N THR A 477 -34.26 13.24 4.91
CA THR A 477 -35.51 13.72 4.31
C THR A 477 -35.56 13.47 2.81
N GLU A 478 -34.47 13.75 2.09
CA GLU A 478 -34.37 13.53 0.64
C GLU A 478 -34.42 12.06 0.26
N MET A 479 -33.68 11.21 0.98
CA MET A 479 -33.69 9.76 0.79
C MET A 479 -35.10 9.18 1.00
N ALA A 480 -35.85 9.68 1.99
CA ALA A 480 -37.21 9.22 2.28
C ALA A 480 -38.21 9.67 1.21
N ALA A 481 -38.02 10.87 0.64
CA ALA A 481 -38.85 11.38 -0.44
C ALA A 481 -38.55 10.73 -1.81
N HIS A 482 -37.32 10.25 -2.01
CA HIS A 482 -36.81 9.76 -3.30
C HIS A 482 -36.08 8.41 -3.20
N PRO A 483 -36.75 7.33 -2.71
CA PRO A 483 -36.10 6.04 -2.46
C PRO A 483 -35.56 5.33 -3.71
N ASP A 484 -36.10 5.66 -4.90
CA ASP A 484 -35.68 5.07 -6.18
C ASP A 484 -34.55 5.85 -6.86
N THR A 485 -34.15 7.01 -6.32
CA THR A 485 -33.06 7.82 -6.89
C THR A 485 -31.69 7.24 -6.50
N GLU A 486 -30.72 7.36 -7.39
CA GLU A 486 -29.31 7.00 -7.12
C GLU A 486 -28.78 7.78 -5.92
N LEU A 487 -28.22 7.08 -4.92
CA LEU A 487 -27.69 7.72 -3.71
C LEU A 487 -26.59 8.75 -4.04
N GLY A 488 -25.78 8.45 -5.07
CA GLY A 488 -24.72 9.33 -5.56
C GLY A 488 -25.21 10.64 -6.17
N ASP A 489 -26.47 10.71 -6.61
CA ASP A 489 -27.07 11.89 -7.23
C ASP A 489 -27.66 12.86 -6.20
N LEU A 490 -27.93 12.39 -4.99
CA LEU A 490 -28.32 13.27 -3.88
C LEU A 490 -27.12 14.16 -3.53
N SER A 491 -27.25 15.49 -3.66
CA SER A 491 -26.14 16.40 -3.33
C SER A 491 -25.75 16.26 -1.86
N PRO A 492 -24.46 16.17 -1.50
CA PRO A 492 -24.02 16.18 -0.11
C PRO A 492 -24.11 17.59 0.51
N LEU A 493 -24.01 18.62 -0.34
CA LEU A 493 -24.08 20.02 0.05
C LEU A 493 -25.53 20.48 0.08
N SER A 494 -25.86 21.29 1.09
CA SER A 494 -27.11 22.06 1.09
C SER A 494 -27.13 23.09 -0.05
N PRO A 495 -28.32 23.58 -0.45
CA PRO A 495 -28.42 24.68 -1.41
C PRO A 495 -27.64 25.94 -0.98
N GLN A 496 -27.64 26.25 0.32
CA GLN A 496 -26.90 27.39 0.88
C GLN A 496 -25.39 27.20 0.76
N GLU A 497 -24.88 26.01 1.11
CA GLU A 497 -23.46 25.68 0.93
C GLU A 497 -23.07 25.72 -0.55
N THR A 498 -23.91 25.15 -1.42
CA THR A 498 -23.72 25.18 -2.87
C THR A 498 -23.61 26.62 -3.37
N GLN A 499 -24.46 27.53 -2.90
CA GLN A 499 -24.41 28.94 -3.27
C GLN A 499 -23.11 29.62 -2.78
N VAL A 500 -22.65 29.32 -1.56
CA VAL A 500 -21.38 29.86 -1.03
C VAL A 500 -20.20 29.38 -1.88
N TYR A 501 -20.11 28.09 -2.15
CA TYR A 501 -19.03 27.52 -2.97
C TYR A 501 -19.08 28.00 -4.42
N ALA A 502 -20.28 28.12 -5.00
CA ALA A 502 -20.45 28.56 -6.38
C ALA A 502 -20.22 30.06 -6.59
N LYS A 503 -20.42 30.89 -5.56
CA LYS A 503 -20.31 32.35 -5.65
C LYS A 503 -19.07 32.90 -4.97
N ALA A 504 -18.96 32.79 -3.64
CA ALA A 504 -17.93 33.48 -2.86
C ALA A 504 -16.51 33.01 -3.19
N LEU A 505 -16.32 31.72 -3.47
CA LEU A 505 -15.01 31.19 -3.90
C LEU A 505 -14.75 31.33 -5.40
N SER A 506 -15.79 31.60 -6.19
CA SER A 506 -15.69 31.76 -7.64
C SER A 506 -15.49 33.22 -8.07
N GLU A 507 -15.66 34.19 -7.15
CA GLU A 507 -15.41 35.62 -7.36
C GLU A 507 -13.90 35.93 -7.44
N THR A 508 -13.20 35.30 -8.37
CA THR A 508 -11.76 35.43 -8.65
C THR A 508 -11.47 36.46 -9.75
N ALA A 509 -12.47 37.26 -10.14
CA ALA A 509 -12.34 38.23 -11.22
C ALA A 509 -11.37 39.35 -10.82
N ARG A 510 -10.21 39.38 -11.48
CA ARG A 510 -9.21 40.44 -11.39
C ARG A 510 -9.20 41.22 -12.71
N ASP A 511 -9.30 42.54 -12.65
CA ASP A 511 -9.11 43.37 -13.85
C ASP A 511 -7.63 43.41 -14.23
N TYR A 512 -7.30 43.41 -15.51
CA TYR A 512 -5.92 43.50 -16.02
C TYR A 512 -5.96 43.94 -17.48
N ASP A 513 -4.83 44.43 -18.01
CA ASP A 513 -4.74 44.81 -19.42
C ASP A 513 -4.78 43.56 -20.32
N ARG A 514 -5.96 43.31 -20.89
CA ARG A 514 -6.22 42.17 -21.78
C ARG A 514 -5.62 42.33 -23.17
N SER A 515 -5.10 43.51 -23.50
CA SER A 515 -4.44 43.80 -24.78
C SER A 515 -2.92 43.66 -24.70
N LEU A 516 -2.36 43.60 -23.50
CA LEU A 516 -0.93 43.48 -23.27
C LEU A 516 -0.42 42.08 -23.63
N THR A 517 0.81 42.02 -24.15
CA THR A 517 1.53 40.77 -24.45
C THR A 517 2.81 40.68 -23.64
N ILE A 518 3.30 39.45 -23.43
CA ILE A 518 4.56 39.19 -22.72
C ILE A 518 5.72 40.03 -23.30
N PRO A 519 6.00 39.99 -24.62
CA PRO A 519 7.08 40.80 -25.19
C PRO A 519 6.86 42.31 -25.04
N ALA A 520 5.61 42.80 -25.14
CA ALA A 520 5.33 44.22 -24.95
C ALA A 520 5.55 44.65 -23.49
N ALA A 521 5.13 43.85 -22.51
CA ALA A 521 5.37 44.08 -21.10
C ALA A 521 6.88 44.08 -20.78
N PHE A 522 7.62 43.12 -21.35
CA PHE A 522 9.07 43.04 -21.21
C PHE A 522 9.77 44.28 -21.80
N LEU A 523 9.40 44.71 -23.01
CA LEU A 523 9.98 45.89 -23.64
C LEU A 523 9.66 47.17 -22.85
N ALA A 524 8.46 47.28 -22.29
CA ALA A 524 8.09 48.39 -21.43
C ALA A 524 8.97 48.43 -20.15
N GLN A 525 9.28 47.27 -19.57
CA GLN A 525 10.22 47.18 -18.45
C GLN A 525 11.65 47.50 -18.87
N ALA A 526 12.10 46.98 -20.02
CA ALA A 526 13.44 47.24 -20.54
C ALA A 526 13.69 48.73 -20.81
N ALA A 527 12.66 49.46 -21.25
CA ALA A 527 12.72 50.91 -21.41
C ALA A 527 12.80 51.67 -20.07
N LYS A 528 12.22 51.13 -18.99
CA LYS A 528 12.27 51.73 -17.65
C LYS A 528 13.64 51.55 -16.98
N THR A 529 14.23 50.35 -17.11
CA THR A 529 15.49 49.98 -16.42
C THR A 529 16.51 49.36 -17.38
N PRO A 530 16.97 50.09 -18.41
CA PRO A 530 17.79 49.52 -19.49
C PRO A 530 19.12 48.93 -19.00
N ASP A 531 19.77 49.60 -18.05
CA ASP A 531 21.10 49.21 -17.53
C ASP A 531 21.04 48.18 -16.40
N ALA A 532 19.85 47.82 -15.92
CA ALA A 532 19.69 46.80 -14.88
C ALA A 532 19.96 45.40 -15.45
N THR A 533 20.51 44.50 -14.63
CA THR A 533 20.74 43.11 -15.04
C THR A 533 19.42 42.35 -15.14
N ALA A 534 19.13 41.81 -16.32
CA ALA A 534 17.90 41.06 -16.58
C ALA A 534 18.08 39.56 -16.32
N VAL A 535 19.14 38.97 -16.85
CA VAL A 535 19.39 37.52 -16.76
C VAL A 535 20.86 37.20 -16.53
N ILE A 536 21.12 36.20 -15.70
CA ILE A 536 22.44 35.64 -15.40
C ILE A 536 22.39 34.13 -15.65
N ALA A 537 23.35 33.62 -16.43
CA ALA A 537 23.56 32.18 -16.65
C ALA A 537 25.05 31.87 -16.50
N GLY A 538 25.43 31.18 -15.42
CA GLY A 538 26.83 30.95 -15.08
C GLY A 538 27.61 32.27 -14.96
N ALA A 539 28.67 32.41 -15.75
CA ALA A 539 29.51 33.62 -15.80
C ALA A 539 28.99 34.70 -16.77
N THR A 540 27.91 34.44 -17.51
CA THR A 540 27.36 35.38 -18.50
C THR A 540 26.16 36.11 -17.92
N SER A 541 26.05 37.41 -18.16
CA SER A 541 24.88 38.21 -17.82
C SER A 541 24.48 39.14 -18.97
N LEU A 542 23.19 39.47 -19.06
CA LEU A 542 22.67 40.47 -19.98
C LEU A 542 21.88 41.52 -19.21
N THR A 543 22.07 42.79 -19.58
CA THR A 543 21.17 43.86 -19.15
C THR A 543 19.81 43.74 -19.85
N TYR A 544 18.82 44.47 -19.37
CA TYR A 544 17.53 44.58 -20.05
C TYR A 544 17.65 45.10 -21.49
N ALA A 545 18.51 46.09 -21.73
CA ALA A 545 18.78 46.62 -23.06
C ALA A 545 19.46 45.60 -23.97
N ASP A 546 20.43 44.85 -23.45
CA ASP A 546 21.14 43.81 -24.22
C ASP A 546 20.21 42.65 -24.57
N LEU A 547 19.39 42.19 -23.61
CA LEU A 547 18.42 41.13 -23.84
C LEU A 547 17.37 41.53 -24.88
N ALA A 548 16.85 42.77 -24.82
CA ALA A 548 15.93 43.29 -25.82
C ALA A 548 16.56 43.38 -27.21
N THR A 549 17.81 43.85 -27.30
CA THR A 549 18.56 43.94 -28.55
C THR A 549 18.79 42.55 -29.17
N ARG A 550 19.18 41.58 -28.34
CA ARG A 550 19.39 40.19 -28.75
C ARG A 550 18.10 39.56 -29.26
N ALA A 551 17.01 39.70 -28.51
CA ALA A 551 15.69 39.19 -28.90
C ALA A 551 15.18 39.84 -30.20
N ALA A 552 15.41 41.14 -30.42
CA ALA A 552 15.03 41.84 -31.65
C ALA A 552 15.76 41.30 -32.89
N ARG A 553 17.07 41.03 -32.77
CA ARG A 553 17.87 40.42 -33.85
C ARG A 553 17.38 39.02 -34.21
N ILE A 554 17.05 38.22 -33.20
CA ILE A 554 16.47 36.89 -33.38
C ILE A 554 15.12 37.02 -34.09
N ALA A 555 14.23 37.90 -33.62
CA ALA A 555 12.91 38.12 -34.20
C ALA A 555 12.97 38.51 -35.68
N ASN A 556 13.83 39.47 -36.03
CA ASN A 556 14.00 39.90 -37.42
C ASN A 556 14.61 38.81 -38.31
N THR A 557 15.55 38.02 -37.78
CA THR A 557 16.11 36.87 -38.51
C THR A 557 15.03 35.82 -38.78
N LEU A 558 14.22 35.50 -37.78
CA LEU A 558 13.10 34.56 -37.93
C LEU A 558 12.08 35.04 -38.98
N ARG A 559 11.80 36.35 -39.04
CA ARG A 559 10.95 36.91 -40.09
C ARG A 559 11.51 36.70 -41.49
N THR A 560 12.83 36.80 -41.68
CA THR A 560 13.46 36.47 -42.97
C THR A 560 13.37 34.98 -43.32
N MET A 561 13.15 34.12 -42.32
CA MET A 561 12.92 32.67 -42.47
C MET A 561 11.43 32.34 -42.64
N GLY A 562 10.55 33.33 -42.77
CA GLY A 562 9.11 33.14 -42.98
C GLY A 562 8.31 32.90 -41.70
N VAL A 563 8.90 33.12 -40.53
CA VAL A 563 8.19 33.09 -39.23
C VAL A 563 7.37 34.38 -39.08
N GLY A 564 6.13 34.24 -38.61
CA GLY A 564 5.22 35.36 -38.41
C GLY A 564 4.08 35.00 -37.44
N GLN A 565 3.01 35.79 -37.49
CA GLN A 565 1.87 35.64 -36.59
C GLN A 565 1.25 34.22 -36.68
N GLY A 566 1.04 33.58 -35.53
CA GLY A 566 0.41 32.26 -35.44
C GLY A 566 1.30 31.08 -35.84
N THR A 567 2.58 31.31 -36.13
CA THR A 567 3.53 30.23 -36.40
C THR A 567 4.10 29.64 -35.11
N LEU A 568 4.41 28.33 -35.14
CA LEU A 568 5.09 27.63 -34.05
C LEU A 568 6.57 27.41 -34.39
N VAL A 569 7.43 27.70 -33.43
CA VAL A 569 8.88 27.61 -33.59
C VAL A 569 9.47 26.76 -32.46
N GLY A 570 10.20 25.70 -32.80
CA GLY A 570 10.87 24.88 -31.80
C GLY A 570 11.98 25.66 -31.10
N LEU A 571 12.16 25.46 -29.80
CA LEU A 571 13.25 26.05 -29.02
C LEU A 571 13.96 24.95 -28.24
N ALA A 572 15.15 24.58 -28.71
CA ALA A 572 15.97 23.51 -28.16
C ALA A 572 17.36 24.03 -27.79
N CYS A 573 17.52 24.54 -26.58
CA CYS A 573 18.77 25.10 -26.08
C CYS A 573 19.01 24.62 -24.64
N ARG A 574 20.27 24.57 -24.21
CA ARG A 574 20.61 24.49 -22.79
C ARG A 574 20.25 25.79 -22.07
N ARG A 575 20.35 25.79 -20.75
CA ARG A 575 20.03 26.95 -19.89
C ARG A 575 21.07 28.07 -20.01
N THR A 576 20.94 28.88 -21.06
CA THR A 576 21.82 30.03 -21.34
C THR A 576 21.01 31.33 -21.41
N THR A 577 21.68 32.48 -21.39
CA THR A 577 21.02 33.77 -21.63
C THR A 577 20.38 33.83 -23.03
N ASP A 578 20.97 33.12 -24.00
CA ASP A 578 20.45 32.99 -25.36
C ASP A 578 19.15 32.16 -25.43
N MET A 579 18.93 31.19 -24.54
CA MET A 579 17.63 30.49 -24.43
C MET A 579 16.50 31.48 -24.13
N VAL A 580 16.72 32.39 -23.18
CA VAL A 580 15.73 33.42 -22.79
C VAL A 580 15.54 34.42 -23.93
N ALA A 581 16.63 34.88 -24.55
CA ALA A 581 16.58 35.77 -25.71
C ALA A 581 15.87 35.11 -26.91
N GLY A 582 16.06 33.82 -27.11
CA GLY A 582 15.41 33.01 -28.15
C GLY A 582 13.91 32.93 -27.95
N ALA A 583 13.44 32.63 -26.73
CA ALA A 583 12.02 32.60 -26.41
C ALA A 583 11.34 33.97 -26.63
N LEU A 584 11.97 35.06 -26.14
CA LEU A 584 11.49 36.42 -26.39
C LEU A 584 11.53 36.80 -27.87
N GLY A 585 12.57 36.39 -28.59
CA GLY A 585 12.73 36.65 -30.02
C GLY A 585 11.67 35.95 -30.88
N ILE A 586 11.30 34.71 -30.53
CA ILE A 586 10.19 33.99 -31.16
C ILE A 586 8.88 34.76 -30.93
N GLN A 587 8.60 35.16 -29.69
CA GLN A 587 7.39 35.93 -29.36
C GLN A 587 7.35 37.29 -30.07
N LEU A 588 8.47 38.01 -30.11
CA LEU A 588 8.60 39.28 -30.83
C LEU A 588 8.39 39.12 -32.34
N ALA A 589 8.75 37.97 -32.93
CA ALA A 589 8.46 37.69 -34.34
C ALA A 589 6.95 37.56 -34.61
N GLY A 590 6.14 37.33 -33.57
CA GLY A 590 4.70 37.04 -33.61
C GLY A 590 4.37 35.55 -33.44
N ALA A 591 5.35 34.73 -33.10
CA ALA A 591 5.24 33.28 -33.05
C ALA A 591 5.19 32.75 -31.60
N ALA A 592 4.70 31.52 -31.42
CA ALA A 592 4.80 30.80 -30.15
C ALA A 592 5.99 29.84 -30.18
N TYR A 593 6.72 29.77 -29.07
CA TYR A 593 7.79 28.78 -28.94
C TYR A 593 7.23 27.43 -28.47
N VAL A 594 7.85 26.35 -28.96
CA VAL A 594 7.62 24.97 -28.53
C VAL A 594 8.92 24.51 -27.86
N PRO A 595 8.99 24.44 -26.51
CA PRO A 595 10.19 24.04 -25.83
C PRO A 595 10.48 22.56 -26.10
N MET A 596 11.73 22.29 -26.48
CA MET A 596 12.23 20.99 -26.89
C MET A 596 13.49 20.71 -26.04
N ASP A 597 13.30 20.21 -24.83
CA ASP A 597 14.41 19.94 -23.90
C ASP A 597 15.38 18.90 -24.52
N PRO A 598 16.66 19.27 -24.77
CA PRO A 598 17.61 18.37 -25.43
C PRO A 598 17.89 17.08 -24.65
N ALA A 599 17.57 17.03 -23.36
CA ALA A 599 17.68 15.82 -22.55
C ALA A 599 16.54 14.81 -22.79
N TYR A 600 15.50 15.19 -23.54
CA TYR A 600 14.41 14.27 -23.87
C TYR A 600 14.83 13.23 -24.93
N PRO A 601 14.23 12.02 -24.87
CA PRO A 601 14.41 11.00 -25.91
C PRO A 601 14.13 11.55 -27.31
N ALA A 602 14.90 11.09 -28.31
CA ALA A 602 14.82 11.59 -29.69
C ALA A 602 13.44 11.38 -30.32
N ASP A 603 12.78 10.26 -30.05
CA ASP A 603 11.41 9.96 -30.49
C ASP A 603 10.38 10.97 -29.94
N ARG A 604 10.60 11.45 -28.70
CA ARG A 604 9.77 12.51 -28.10
C ARG A 604 9.99 13.86 -28.77
N LEU A 605 11.23 14.21 -29.10
CA LEU A 605 11.52 15.46 -29.83
C LEU A 605 10.97 15.41 -31.26
N GLU A 606 11.10 14.27 -31.93
CA GLU A 606 10.54 14.05 -33.26
C GLU A 606 9.01 14.17 -33.24
N LEU A 607 8.37 13.56 -32.25
CA LEU A 607 6.94 13.71 -32.00
C LEU A 607 6.55 15.20 -31.88
N TYR A 608 7.27 16.00 -31.08
CA TYR A 608 6.94 17.42 -30.89
C TYR A 608 7.10 18.22 -32.18
N ALA A 609 8.17 17.97 -32.94
CA ALA A 609 8.38 18.63 -34.22
C ALA A 609 7.28 18.27 -35.24
N GLN A 610 6.91 17.00 -35.34
CA GLN A 610 5.85 16.53 -36.23
C GLN A 610 4.47 17.07 -35.84
N ASP A 611 4.14 17.02 -34.56
CA ASP A 611 2.82 17.39 -34.02
C ASP A 611 2.60 18.90 -34.04
N SER A 612 3.63 19.69 -33.70
CA SER A 612 3.56 21.16 -33.79
C SER A 612 3.67 21.68 -35.23
N GLY A 613 4.20 20.88 -36.15
CA GLY A 613 4.46 21.29 -37.53
C GLY A 613 5.45 22.45 -37.64
N CYS A 614 6.30 22.68 -36.63
CA CYS A 614 7.25 23.79 -36.62
C CYS A 614 8.25 23.64 -37.79
N ARG A 615 8.39 24.70 -38.59
CA ARG A 615 9.31 24.71 -39.75
C ARG A 615 10.71 25.18 -39.40
N VAL A 616 10.86 25.81 -38.23
CA VAL A 616 12.11 26.36 -37.73
C VAL A 616 12.32 25.89 -36.30
N ILE A 617 13.54 25.52 -35.96
CA ILE A 617 13.99 25.25 -34.58
C ILE A 617 15.16 26.20 -34.26
N LEU A 618 15.03 26.98 -33.18
CA LEU A 618 16.14 27.71 -32.59
C LEU A 618 16.93 26.77 -31.70
N THR A 619 18.24 26.75 -31.90
CA THR A 619 19.14 25.89 -31.13
C THR A 619 20.53 26.50 -31.04
N GLU A 620 21.47 25.75 -30.47
CA GLU A 620 22.89 26.09 -30.39
C GLU A 620 23.72 24.96 -31.00
N SER A 621 24.95 25.28 -31.39
CA SER A 621 25.81 24.34 -32.12
C SER A 621 26.03 23.03 -31.37
N SER A 622 26.06 23.06 -30.03
CA SER A 622 26.25 21.87 -29.19
C SER A 622 25.04 20.92 -29.10
N VAL A 623 23.87 21.36 -29.57
CA VAL A 623 22.60 20.62 -29.52
C VAL A 623 22.09 20.26 -30.93
N ALA A 624 22.50 21.00 -31.95
CA ALA A 624 22.01 20.89 -33.32
C ALA A 624 21.92 19.46 -33.90
N GLU A 625 22.91 18.60 -33.60
CA GLU A 625 23.02 17.24 -34.15
C GLU A 625 21.99 16.25 -33.61
N VAL A 626 21.46 16.47 -32.39
CA VAL A 626 20.52 15.54 -31.74
C VAL A 626 19.05 15.87 -32.02
N LEU A 627 18.79 16.89 -32.84
CA LEU A 627 17.44 17.37 -33.13
C LEU A 627 16.80 16.67 -34.33
N PRO A 628 15.45 16.68 -34.41
CA PRO A 628 14.72 16.10 -35.52
C PRO A 628 15.10 16.70 -36.87
N GLN A 629 15.18 15.85 -37.90
CA GLN A 629 15.41 16.27 -39.28
C GLN A 629 14.14 16.89 -39.88
N GLY A 630 14.31 17.87 -40.78
CA GLY A 630 13.20 18.50 -41.51
C GLY A 630 13.07 20.01 -41.26
N PRO A 631 12.88 20.47 -40.00
CA PRO A 631 12.86 21.90 -39.70
C PRO A 631 14.20 22.59 -39.97
N GLN A 632 14.17 23.84 -40.44
CA GLN A 632 15.37 24.66 -40.57
C GLN A 632 15.90 25.04 -39.18
N GLN A 633 17.21 24.94 -38.97
CA GLN A 633 17.82 25.32 -37.70
C GLN A 633 18.36 26.75 -37.75
N LEU A 634 18.14 27.53 -36.69
CA LEU A 634 18.78 28.82 -36.44
C LEU A 634 19.70 28.67 -35.23
N LEU A 635 21.01 28.70 -35.46
CA LEU A 635 22.04 28.55 -34.43
C LEU A 635 22.29 29.89 -33.73
N LEU A 636 21.91 30.02 -32.46
CA LEU A 636 22.03 31.26 -31.71
C LEU A 636 23.49 31.70 -31.54
N ASP A 637 24.40 30.74 -31.37
CA ASP A 637 25.82 30.96 -31.10
C ASP A 637 26.69 31.15 -32.35
N ALA A 638 26.23 30.68 -33.53
CA ALA A 638 27.06 30.60 -34.73
C ALA A 638 26.48 31.26 -35.99
N ASP A 639 25.19 31.58 -36.04
CA ASP A 639 24.58 32.10 -37.28
C ASP A 639 24.95 33.58 -37.53
N PRO A 640 25.67 33.90 -38.63
CA PRO A 640 26.13 35.26 -38.91
C PRO A 640 24.98 36.24 -39.20
N ARG A 641 23.80 35.75 -39.59
CA ARG A 641 22.63 36.60 -39.85
C ARG A 641 22.19 37.34 -38.60
N LEU A 642 22.36 36.74 -37.41
CA LEU A 642 21.97 37.34 -36.14
C LEU A 642 22.78 38.61 -35.83
N ALA A 643 24.08 38.64 -36.16
CA ALA A 643 24.92 39.81 -35.92
C ALA A 643 24.58 40.98 -36.87
N MET A 644 24.10 40.66 -38.08
CA MET A 644 23.76 41.63 -39.13
C MET A 644 22.29 42.07 -39.10
N ALA A 645 21.44 41.37 -38.35
CA ALA A 645 20.01 41.64 -38.28
C ALA A 645 19.72 43.00 -37.63
N SER A 646 18.62 43.64 -38.08
CA SER A 646 18.14 44.87 -37.48
C SER A 646 17.78 44.67 -36.01
N VAL A 647 18.01 45.71 -35.22
CA VAL A 647 17.58 45.80 -33.81
C VAL A 647 16.22 46.50 -33.67
N THR A 648 15.64 46.99 -34.78
CA THR A 648 14.30 47.59 -34.79
C THR A 648 13.28 46.53 -34.39
N ILE A 649 12.44 46.85 -33.40
CA ILE A 649 11.39 45.95 -32.92
C ILE A 649 10.36 45.73 -34.04
N PRO A 650 10.14 44.47 -34.48
CA PRO A 650 9.10 44.17 -35.44
C PRO A 650 7.69 44.38 -34.86
N GLN A 651 6.67 44.46 -35.72
CA GLN A 651 5.26 44.48 -35.27
C GLN A 651 4.93 43.20 -34.48
N GLY A 652 4.75 43.30 -33.17
CA GLY A 652 4.55 42.15 -32.28
C GLY A 652 3.18 41.46 -32.39
N PRO A 653 2.94 40.43 -31.55
CA PRO A 653 1.69 39.67 -31.53
C PRO A 653 0.53 40.46 -30.91
N SER A 654 -0.68 39.96 -31.14
CA SER A 654 -1.91 40.27 -30.37
C SER A 654 -1.94 39.46 -29.07
N ALA A 655 -2.70 39.93 -28.07
CA ALA A 655 -2.92 39.19 -26.83
C ALA A 655 -3.63 37.85 -27.04
N GLU A 656 -4.42 37.71 -28.11
CA GLU A 656 -5.10 36.45 -28.45
C GLU A 656 -4.21 35.46 -29.21
N ASP A 657 -3.01 35.87 -29.63
CA ASP A 657 -2.08 34.97 -30.30
C ASP A 657 -1.43 34.00 -29.30
N PRO A 658 -1.08 32.78 -29.74
CA PRO A 658 -0.27 31.85 -28.96
C PRO A 658 1.05 32.48 -28.50
N ALA A 659 1.38 32.33 -27.21
CA ALA A 659 2.66 32.72 -26.63
C ALA A 659 3.66 31.55 -26.58
N TYR A 660 3.15 30.36 -26.27
CA TYR A 660 3.92 29.11 -26.18
C TYR A 660 3.01 27.88 -26.31
N VAL A 661 3.62 26.73 -26.60
CA VAL A 661 2.97 25.42 -26.61
C VAL A 661 3.79 24.42 -25.80
N ILE A 662 3.28 23.96 -24.66
CA ILE A 662 3.96 22.99 -23.79
C ILE A 662 3.26 21.63 -23.85
N TYR A 663 4.04 20.54 -23.94
CA TYR A 663 3.52 19.18 -24.01
C TYR A 663 3.34 18.54 -22.63
N THR A 664 2.26 17.78 -22.46
CA THR A 664 2.01 16.99 -21.24
C THR A 664 2.90 15.74 -21.13
N SER A 665 3.06 15.17 -19.93
CA SER A 665 3.98 14.05 -19.63
C SER A 665 3.67 12.72 -20.32
N GLY A 666 2.44 12.53 -20.83
CA GLY A 666 2.04 11.33 -21.58
C GLY A 666 1.73 10.09 -20.72
N SER A 667 1.47 10.23 -19.42
CA SER A 667 1.15 9.08 -18.54
C SER A 667 -0.12 8.30 -18.93
N THR A 668 -1.00 8.91 -19.72
CA THR A 668 -2.26 8.31 -20.22
C THR A 668 -2.28 8.16 -21.76
N GLY A 669 -1.11 8.22 -22.42
CA GLY A 669 -0.98 8.08 -23.87
C GLY A 669 -0.06 9.13 -24.50
N ARG A 670 -0.28 9.48 -25.76
CA ARG A 670 0.54 10.46 -26.50
C ARG A 670 0.49 11.85 -25.82
N PRO A 671 1.65 12.50 -25.56
CA PRO A 671 1.72 13.90 -25.13
C PRO A 671 0.85 14.82 -25.98
N LYS A 672 0.22 15.80 -25.35
CA LYS A 672 -0.68 16.77 -26.01
C LYS A 672 -0.07 18.17 -25.90
N GLY A 673 0.07 18.88 -27.01
CA GLY A 673 0.55 20.27 -27.04
C GLY A 673 -0.53 21.22 -26.52
N VAL A 674 -0.31 21.80 -25.34
CA VAL A 674 -1.21 22.78 -24.73
C VAL A 674 -0.84 24.16 -25.24
N VAL A 675 -1.73 24.75 -26.04
CA VAL A 675 -1.56 26.10 -26.58
C VAL A 675 -2.01 27.12 -25.55
N VAL A 676 -1.14 28.06 -25.19
CA VAL A 676 -1.45 29.15 -24.26
C VAL A 676 -1.24 30.50 -24.94
N THR A 677 -2.23 31.39 -24.86
CA THR A 677 -2.14 32.72 -25.46
C THR A 677 -1.42 33.71 -24.56
N HIS A 678 -0.98 34.84 -25.12
CA HIS A 678 -0.44 35.93 -24.31
C HIS A 678 -1.44 36.41 -23.25
N ARG A 679 -2.72 36.53 -23.60
CA ARG A 679 -3.78 36.92 -22.67
C ARG A 679 -3.91 35.95 -21.49
N ASN A 680 -3.76 34.64 -21.72
CA ASN A 680 -3.78 33.66 -20.62
C ASN A 680 -2.60 33.88 -19.66
N ALA A 681 -1.39 34.10 -20.21
CA ALA A 681 -0.21 34.35 -19.40
C ALA A 681 -0.31 35.68 -18.62
N LEU A 682 -0.83 36.75 -19.23
CA LEU A 682 -1.01 38.04 -18.56
C LEU A 682 -2.09 37.99 -17.46
N ASN A 683 -3.14 37.20 -17.65
CA ASN A 683 -4.11 36.91 -16.59
C ASN A 683 -3.43 36.22 -15.40
N PHE A 684 -2.57 35.24 -15.66
CA PHE A 684 -1.79 34.56 -14.63
C PHE A 684 -0.86 35.54 -13.91
N PHE A 685 -0.17 36.43 -14.64
CA PHE A 685 0.71 37.45 -14.05
C PHE A 685 -0.04 38.38 -13.10
N ALA A 686 -1.21 38.86 -13.49
CA ALA A 686 -2.04 39.71 -12.63
C ALA A 686 -2.43 39.02 -11.31
N GLY A 687 -2.66 37.70 -11.34
CA GLY A 687 -2.88 36.93 -10.11
C GLY A 687 -1.63 36.76 -9.26
N MET A 688 -0.45 36.64 -9.89
CA MET A 688 0.83 36.52 -9.18
C MET A 688 1.30 37.83 -8.56
N ASP A 689 0.97 38.97 -9.18
CA ASP A 689 1.22 40.29 -8.61
C ASP A 689 0.59 40.42 -7.21
N ASP A 690 -0.62 39.89 -7.03
CA ASP A 690 -1.36 39.94 -5.77
C ASP A 690 -0.82 38.94 -4.71
N VAL A 691 -0.11 37.89 -5.13
CA VAL A 691 0.41 36.82 -4.24
C VAL A 691 1.86 37.04 -3.83
N ILE A 692 2.73 37.42 -4.78
CA ILE A 692 4.18 37.52 -4.57
C ILE A 692 4.59 38.98 -4.30
N GLY A 693 3.85 39.95 -4.85
CA GLY A 693 4.26 41.35 -4.94
C GLY A 693 5.16 41.62 -6.16
N THR A 694 5.31 42.88 -6.53
CA THR A 694 5.99 43.32 -7.78
C THR A 694 7.30 44.07 -7.54
N ASP A 695 7.77 44.16 -6.29
CA ASP A 695 9.04 44.80 -5.97
C ASP A 695 10.22 43.98 -6.54
N PRO A 696 11.04 44.54 -7.44
CA PRO A 696 12.06 43.77 -8.14
C PRO A 696 13.21 43.31 -7.21
N GLY A 697 13.56 42.04 -7.32
CA GLY A 697 14.70 41.41 -6.63
C GLY A 697 15.43 40.42 -7.54
N THR A 698 16.07 39.42 -6.94
CA THR A 698 16.72 38.32 -7.67
C THR A 698 15.88 37.06 -7.59
N TRP A 699 15.63 36.43 -8.73
CA TRP A 699 14.87 35.19 -8.83
C TRP A 699 15.75 34.06 -9.36
N LEU A 700 15.73 32.89 -8.71
CA LEU A 700 16.40 31.69 -9.22
C LEU A 700 15.41 30.87 -10.05
N ALA A 701 15.64 30.77 -11.36
CA ALA A 701 14.89 29.89 -12.23
C ALA A 701 15.54 28.50 -12.23
N VAL A 702 14.81 27.49 -11.74
CA VAL A 702 15.26 26.09 -11.66
C VAL A 702 14.48 25.18 -12.59
N THR A 703 13.30 25.62 -13.04
CA THR A 703 12.37 24.78 -13.77
C THR A 703 12.72 24.73 -15.26
N SER A 704 12.61 23.55 -15.88
CA SER A 704 12.79 23.39 -17.34
C SER A 704 11.76 24.22 -18.09
N LEU A 705 12.16 24.81 -19.22
CA LEU A 705 11.28 25.58 -20.11
C LEU A 705 10.14 24.71 -20.69
N SER A 706 10.27 23.38 -20.63
CA SER A 706 9.23 22.42 -20.99
C SER A 706 8.14 22.24 -19.92
N PHE A 707 8.16 23.01 -18.83
CA PHE A 707 7.12 23.06 -17.80
C PHE A 707 6.63 24.49 -17.61
N ASP A 708 5.34 24.65 -17.31
CA ASP A 708 4.62 25.92 -17.24
C ASP A 708 5.07 26.85 -16.10
N ILE A 709 5.58 26.31 -14.99
CA ILE A 709 6.18 27.12 -13.91
C ILE A 709 7.33 28.00 -14.42
N SER A 710 8.04 27.60 -15.49
CA SER A 710 9.08 28.43 -16.10
C SER A 710 8.56 29.79 -16.60
N ILE A 711 7.26 29.91 -16.89
CA ILE A 711 6.63 31.16 -17.33
C ILE A 711 6.61 32.19 -16.20
N LEU A 712 6.38 31.73 -14.96
CA LEU A 712 6.52 32.56 -13.76
C LEU A 712 7.99 32.93 -13.54
N GLU A 713 8.88 31.95 -13.52
CA GLU A 713 10.29 32.14 -13.17
C GLU A 713 11.03 33.07 -14.15
N LEU A 714 10.66 33.04 -15.42
CA LEU A 714 11.31 33.79 -16.49
C LEU A 714 10.55 35.05 -16.89
N PHE A 715 9.28 34.92 -17.30
CA PHE A 715 8.61 36.02 -17.99
C PHE A 715 7.92 36.97 -17.02
N TRP A 716 7.23 36.48 -16.00
CA TRP A 716 6.62 37.36 -14.98
C TRP A 716 7.68 38.21 -14.28
N THR A 717 8.77 37.59 -13.85
CA THR A 717 9.94 38.23 -13.22
C THR A 717 10.55 39.28 -14.14
N LEU A 718 10.84 38.93 -15.40
CA LEU A 718 11.41 39.87 -16.38
C LEU A 718 10.47 41.05 -16.65
N THR A 719 9.15 40.83 -16.73
CA THR A 719 8.18 41.92 -16.93
C THR A 719 8.06 42.86 -15.73
N ASN A 720 8.50 42.42 -14.53
CA ASN A 720 8.45 43.21 -13.29
C ASN A 720 9.82 43.79 -12.87
N GLY A 721 10.89 43.57 -13.62
CA GLY A 721 12.20 44.20 -13.35
C GLY A 721 13.18 43.35 -12.54
N PHE A 722 12.88 42.08 -12.29
CA PHE A 722 13.74 41.17 -11.53
C PHE A 722 15.01 40.78 -12.31
N THR A 723 16.08 40.48 -11.58
CA THR A 723 17.22 39.74 -12.12
C THR A 723 16.95 38.24 -12.04
N VAL A 724 16.89 37.57 -13.19
CA VAL A 724 16.68 36.11 -13.27
C VAL A 724 18.01 35.38 -13.34
N VAL A 725 18.28 34.50 -12.39
CA VAL A 725 19.44 33.61 -12.36
C VAL A 725 19.02 32.23 -12.83
N LEU A 726 19.63 31.72 -13.90
CA LEU A 726 19.35 30.37 -14.39
C LEU A 726 20.20 29.36 -13.62
N ALA A 727 19.54 28.39 -12.97
CA ALA A 727 20.23 27.24 -12.39
C ALA A 727 20.86 26.36 -13.47
N ASP A 728 21.99 25.73 -13.15
CA ASP A 728 22.71 24.81 -14.05
C ASP A 728 21.97 23.47 -14.17
N ASP A 729 22.06 22.84 -15.35
CA ASP A 729 21.45 21.54 -15.65
C ASP A 729 22.02 20.42 -14.77
N ALA A 730 23.26 20.55 -14.29
CA ALA A 730 23.91 19.60 -13.38
C ALA A 730 23.36 19.60 -11.94
N ALA A 731 22.62 20.65 -11.53
CA ALA A 731 22.09 20.79 -10.18
C ALA A 731 20.76 20.03 -9.94
N ARG A 732 20.25 19.28 -10.94
CA ARG A 732 19.07 18.41 -10.80
C ARG A 732 19.39 17.16 -9.96
N VAL A 733 19.53 17.31 -8.64
CA VAL A 733 19.53 16.17 -7.70
C VAL A 733 18.08 15.67 -7.55
N GLN A 734 17.84 14.39 -7.88
CA GLN A 734 16.60 13.70 -7.52
C GLN A 734 16.60 13.38 -6.01
N PRO A 735 15.48 13.55 -5.28
CA PRO A 735 15.34 12.99 -3.95
C PRO A 735 15.13 11.47 -4.08
N SER A 736 16.20 10.70 -3.87
CA SER A 736 16.15 9.25 -3.69
C SER A 736 15.47 8.88 -2.37
N GLY A 737 14.63 7.85 -2.42
CA GLY A 737 13.73 7.40 -1.37
C GLY A 737 14.36 6.86 -0.10
N ASP A 738 13.50 6.79 0.92
CA ASP A 738 13.72 6.17 2.23
C ASP A 738 14.24 4.73 2.12
N SER A 739 15.40 4.46 2.72
CA SER A 739 15.74 3.12 3.18
C SER A 739 16.50 3.19 4.50
N SER A 740 15.79 2.97 5.61
CA SER A 740 16.37 2.77 6.93
C SER A 740 16.97 1.35 7.03
N ILE A 741 18.25 1.26 7.37
CA ILE A 741 18.96 0.00 7.64
C ILE A 741 18.60 -0.48 9.06
N ASN A 742 18.16 -1.74 9.19
CA ASN A 742 17.83 -2.40 10.46
C ASN A 742 19.08 -3.11 11.05
N PRO A 743 19.47 -2.88 12.32
CA PRO A 743 20.60 -3.56 12.94
C PRO A 743 20.12 -4.70 13.85
N ARG A 744 20.01 -5.92 13.34
CA ARG A 744 20.05 -7.13 14.17
C ARG A 744 20.89 -8.23 13.51
N LYS A 745 21.83 -8.76 14.29
CA LYS A 745 22.63 -9.96 13.98
C LYS A 745 21.70 -11.14 13.70
N MET A 746 21.84 -11.74 12.53
CA MET A 746 21.26 -13.05 12.21
C MET A 746 22.33 -14.12 12.38
N ASP A 747 21.97 -15.22 13.05
CA ASP A 747 22.71 -16.46 13.01
C ASP A 747 22.54 -17.15 11.64
N PHE A 748 23.61 -17.78 11.19
CA PHE A 748 23.88 -18.19 9.82
C PHE A 748 23.04 -19.42 9.39
N SER A 749 22.22 -19.28 8.34
CA SER A 749 21.67 -20.42 7.58
C SER A 749 21.86 -20.19 6.09
N VAL A 750 22.72 -21.02 5.48
CA VAL A 750 23.24 -20.90 4.11
C VAL A 750 22.17 -21.09 3.02
N TYR A 751 20.96 -21.56 3.36
CA TYR A 751 19.91 -21.80 2.38
C TYR A 751 19.10 -20.54 1.98
N TYR A 752 19.23 -19.42 2.70
CA TYR A 752 18.32 -18.27 2.53
C TYR A 752 18.87 -17.11 1.68
N TRP A 753 20.18 -17.05 1.40
CA TRP A 753 20.81 -15.91 0.68
C TRP A 753 20.87 -16.04 -0.84
N GLY A 754 19.98 -16.84 -1.44
CA GLY A 754 19.97 -17.12 -2.88
C GLY A 754 19.04 -16.27 -3.75
N ASN A 755 18.39 -15.23 -3.22
CA ASN A 755 17.43 -14.42 -3.98
C ASN A 755 17.77 -12.93 -3.96
N ASP A 756 18.72 -12.54 -4.80
CA ASP A 756 18.94 -11.15 -5.22
C ASP A 756 18.82 -11.06 -6.76
N ASP A 757 18.02 -10.09 -7.21
CA ASP A 757 17.25 -10.07 -8.47
C ASP A 757 17.97 -9.41 -9.67
N LEU A 758 19.24 -9.75 -9.94
CA LEU A 758 19.92 -9.25 -11.15
C LEU A 758 20.25 -10.38 -12.15
N PRO A 759 19.82 -10.28 -13.44
CA PRO A 759 20.21 -11.23 -14.47
C PRO A 759 21.61 -10.92 -15.01
N GLY A 760 22.52 -11.90 -14.99
CA GLY A 760 23.84 -11.81 -15.63
C GLY A 760 24.78 -12.94 -15.19
N PRO A 761 25.88 -13.19 -15.94
CA PRO A 761 26.85 -14.25 -15.64
C PRO A 761 27.67 -13.99 -14.34
N SER A 762 27.59 -12.78 -13.77
CA SER A 762 28.30 -12.36 -12.55
C SER A 762 27.48 -12.46 -11.25
N LYS A 763 26.42 -13.30 -11.23
CA LYS A 763 25.44 -13.41 -10.12
C LYS A 763 26.03 -13.69 -8.72
N TYR A 764 27.27 -14.20 -8.65
CA TYR A 764 27.94 -14.56 -7.39
C TYR A 764 29.29 -13.85 -7.19
N GLU A 765 29.68 -12.95 -8.09
CA GLU A 765 31.02 -12.37 -8.10
C GLU A 765 31.28 -11.47 -6.89
N LEU A 766 30.34 -10.60 -6.55
CA LEU A 766 30.45 -9.73 -5.37
C LEU A 766 30.48 -10.53 -4.05
N LEU A 767 29.76 -11.66 -4.01
CA LEU A 767 29.69 -12.56 -2.87
C LEU A 767 30.99 -13.36 -2.70
N LEU A 768 31.59 -13.83 -3.79
CA LEU A 768 32.87 -14.52 -3.81
C LEU A 768 34.04 -13.58 -3.50
N GLU A 769 34.02 -12.36 -4.02
CA GLU A 769 35.02 -11.34 -3.68
C GLU A 769 34.89 -10.86 -2.23
N GLY A 770 33.66 -10.74 -1.72
CA GLY A 770 33.39 -10.46 -0.31
C GLY A 770 33.87 -11.58 0.63
N ALA A 771 33.65 -12.84 0.27
CA ALA A 771 34.14 -14.00 1.03
C ALA A 771 35.67 -14.09 1.03
N LYS A 772 36.32 -13.89 -0.13
CA LYS A 772 37.78 -13.82 -0.23
C LYS A 772 38.36 -12.67 0.60
N PHE A 773 37.70 -11.51 0.59
CA PHE A 773 38.10 -10.36 1.41
C PHE A 773 37.98 -10.67 2.90
N ALA A 774 36.88 -11.31 3.33
CA ALA A 774 36.66 -11.71 4.73
C ALA A 774 37.71 -12.73 5.22
N ASP A 775 37.98 -13.78 4.41
CA ASP A 775 39.02 -14.78 4.69
C ASP A 775 40.43 -14.15 4.78
N GLN A 776 40.74 -13.18 3.92
CA GLN A 776 42.03 -12.49 3.93
C GLN A 776 42.22 -11.54 5.12
N HIS A 777 41.14 -11.05 5.72
CA HIS A 777 41.19 -10.02 6.77
C HIS A 777 40.71 -10.52 8.14
N GLY A 778 40.46 -11.82 8.28
CA GLY A 778 40.20 -12.46 9.57
C GLY A 778 38.87 -12.05 10.21
N PHE A 779 37.88 -11.70 9.41
CA PHE A 779 36.51 -11.48 9.89
C PHE A 779 35.93 -12.87 10.22
N VAL A 780 35.81 -13.18 11.52
CA VAL A 780 35.15 -14.39 12.04
C VAL A 780 33.65 -14.16 12.16
#